data_AF-A0A291T7X8-F1
#
_entry.id   AF-A0A291T7X8-F1
#
_cell.length_a   1.000
_cell.length_b   1.000
_cell.length_c   1.000
_cell.angle_alpha   90.00
_cell.angle_beta   90.00
_cell.angle_gamma   90.00
#
_symmetry.space_group_name_H-M   'P 1'
#
loop_
_entity.id
_entity.type
_entity.pdbx_description
1 polymer ?
#
loop_
_entity_poly.entity_id
_entity_poly.type
_entity_poly.pdbx_seq_one_letter_code
_entity_poly.pdbx_strand_id
1 'polypeptide(L)'
;MKHSFCDDWEFTHHWTEAFGKGLPVPKQQAVRLPHTCREVPLHYASPADYEMVCGYRKRFRVPPVQAAPRLFLRFDGAAHQAVVRVNGRVAGQHRGGYTGFAVEITDLVDREGENLLTVQLDTREDPAIPPFGFVIDYLTYGGLYREVWLEATAESRLTDLFVYTPTLQEAVVQWTAELTPAAVAVRIRLETADGTLLAEQTAQAAETGKMQFSVPDAQPWDTEHPVLHHAVAELLNEAGQTIDRKQVTFGFRTAEFKADGFYLNGKKTFLRGLNRHQSYPYIGYAAPESLQREDARVLQEELHCTAVRTSHYPQSPYFLDECDQRGLLVFTELPGWQHIGDAAWKDAACAMLQEMILQNRSHPSIILWGVRINESVDDDAFYTRTNQIAHQLDPSRATSGVRYLEKSHLLEDVYAYNDFSHNGVTPGAKPKKDVTPDMGKALLISECNGHMYPTKAFDDGPHRQEHALRHVRVQNAAYASKEHAGCFGWCMFDYQTHKDFGSGDRICYHGVLDSFRNPKLAAAVYASQGDTDPVLVVSSSMDIGDNPAGQLGTAYVFSNAQQVRLYKNDVFVTALRQSEWTALPHPPFVMDDTIGELLETQEHFSPAKAAAVRDCLLAAGKYGLAGLPLAYKVKFGWCMLHYKMSFEDGVALYGKYVGNWGGEATRWRFDAVQDGTVVRSVTLCPSAKLHLEVKVSRTTLREQDTYDMAAVRVRILDENGTPAPYAQFPVQFAVEGSAALVGPQTAVAEGGMTGTYLRTVGTAGEALLTVSAPQTQPVVLRFTIEKEDAVWN
;
A
#
# COMPACT_ATOMS: atom_id res chain seq x y z
N MET A 1 -17.53 25.91 8.88
CA MET A 1 -16.41 26.29 7.99
C MET A 1 -15.16 25.56 8.45
N LYS A 2 -14.34 25.08 7.52
CA LYS A 2 -13.10 24.36 7.82
C LYS A 2 -11.95 24.99 7.04
N HIS A 3 -10.93 25.45 7.74
CA HIS A 3 -9.77 26.12 7.14
C HIS A 3 -8.50 25.32 7.41
N SER A 4 -7.68 25.13 6.38
CA SER A 4 -6.35 24.52 6.55
C SER A 4 -5.51 25.38 7.47
N PHE A 5 -4.79 24.73 8.37
CA PHE A 5 -3.93 25.37 9.35
C PHE A 5 -2.51 24.82 9.25
N CYS A 6 -2.08 24.43 8.04
CA CYS A 6 -0.80 23.75 7.79
C CYS A 6 0.37 24.69 7.52
N ASP A 7 0.13 25.95 7.16
CA ASP A 7 1.18 26.93 6.85
C ASP A 7 1.67 27.75 8.05
N ASP A 8 2.79 28.47 7.88
CA ASP A 8 3.41 29.41 8.83
C ASP A 8 3.59 28.89 10.25
N TRP A 9 4.08 27.66 10.38
CA TRP A 9 4.49 27.12 11.68
C TRP A 9 5.95 27.41 11.94
N GLU A 10 6.28 27.60 13.22
CA GLU A 10 7.63 27.54 13.72
C GLU A 10 7.82 26.22 14.49
N PHE A 11 8.97 25.58 14.30
CA PHE A 11 9.33 24.31 14.91
C PHE A 11 10.65 24.42 15.69
N THR A 12 10.77 23.65 16.77
CA THR A 12 12.02 23.42 17.49
C THR A 12 12.13 21.96 17.92
N HIS A 13 13.33 21.38 17.79
CA HIS A 13 13.64 20.03 18.26
C HIS A 13 13.59 19.88 19.79
N HIS A 14 13.64 20.99 20.53
CA HIS A 14 13.65 20.97 21.99
C HIS A 14 12.60 21.93 22.54
N TRP A 15 11.53 21.38 23.11
CA TRP A 15 10.56 22.17 23.83
C TRP A 15 11.22 22.93 24.97
N THR A 16 10.91 24.23 25.07
CA THR A 16 11.25 25.06 26.22
C THR A 16 10.07 25.94 26.57
N GLU A 17 9.96 26.31 27.85
CA GLU A 17 8.93 27.27 28.29
C GLU A 17 9.08 28.63 27.60
N ALA A 18 10.30 29.01 27.20
CA ALA A 18 10.52 30.21 26.41
C ALA A 18 9.85 30.10 25.03
N PHE A 19 10.04 28.97 24.33
CA PHE A 19 9.39 28.72 23.05
C PHE A 19 7.85 28.73 23.17
N GLY A 20 7.32 28.06 24.19
CA GLY A 20 5.88 28.02 24.50
C GLY A 20 5.28 29.39 24.87
N LYS A 21 6.10 30.33 25.33
CA LYS A 21 5.71 31.74 25.57
C LYS A 21 5.88 32.63 24.34
N GLY A 22 6.25 32.06 23.19
CA GLY A 22 6.46 32.80 21.94
C GLY A 22 7.78 33.60 21.92
N LEU A 23 8.73 33.29 22.81
CA LEU A 23 10.05 33.91 22.83
C LEU A 23 10.98 33.22 21.82
N PRO A 24 11.90 33.95 21.15
CA PRO A 24 12.88 33.35 20.26
C PRO A 24 13.74 32.30 20.96
N VAL A 25 14.01 31.19 20.28
CA VAL A 25 14.93 30.14 20.76
C VAL A 25 15.95 29.76 19.69
N PRO A 26 17.14 29.25 20.06
CA PRO A 26 18.12 28.80 19.08
C PRO A 26 17.56 27.72 18.16
N LYS A 27 17.95 27.77 16.88
CA LYS A 27 17.63 26.75 15.86
C LYS A 27 16.13 26.50 15.63
N GLN A 28 15.26 27.48 15.94
CA GLN A 28 13.87 27.42 15.46
C GLN A 28 13.80 27.50 13.94
N GLN A 29 12.85 26.81 13.32
CA GLN A 29 12.72 26.69 11.87
C GLN A 29 11.30 27.04 11.44
N ALA A 30 11.14 27.70 10.30
CA ALA A 30 9.83 27.81 9.65
C ALA A 30 9.52 26.47 8.96
N VAL A 31 8.33 25.94 9.21
CA VAL A 31 7.87 24.66 8.66
C VAL A 31 6.43 24.76 8.19
N ARG A 32 6.04 23.81 7.35
CA ARG A 32 4.68 23.59 6.88
C ARG A 32 4.31 22.15 7.22
N LEU A 33 3.04 21.92 7.52
CA LEU A 33 2.51 20.59 7.80
C LEU A 33 2.03 19.93 6.50
N PRO A 34 2.05 18.59 6.39
CA PRO A 34 2.57 17.64 7.38
C PRO A 34 4.10 17.77 7.58
N HIS A 35 4.59 17.55 8.79
CA HIS A 35 6.01 17.72 9.14
C HIS A 35 6.52 16.60 10.04
N THR A 36 7.66 16.01 9.66
CA THR A 36 8.41 15.10 10.54
C THR A 36 9.33 15.90 11.46
N CYS A 37 9.41 15.54 12.74
CA CYS A 37 10.31 16.19 13.68
C CYS A 37 11.80 16.02 13.31
N ARG A 38 12.12 15.05 12.46
CA ARG A 38 13.46 14.79 11.91
C ARG A 38 13.38 13.99 10.62
N GLU A 39 14.08 14.42 9.58
CA GLU A 39 14.39 13.54 8.45
C GLU A 39 15.47 12.52 8.86
N VAL A 40 15.32 11.28 8.41
CA VAL A 40 16.24 10.16 8.73
C VAL A 40 16.91 9.62 7.46
N PRO A 41 18.13 9.04 7.54
CA PRO A 41 18.70 8.34 6.40
C PRO A 41 17.84 7.14 5.97
N LEU A 42 18.00 6.67 4.74
CA LEU A 42 17.29 5.47 4.25
C LEU A 42 17.67 4.22 5.06
N HIS A 43 18.98 3.96 5.20
CA HIS A 43 19.50 2.84 5.99
C HIS A 43 20.01 3.34 7.35
N TYR A 44 20.06 2.42 8.30
CA TYR A 44 20.61 2.62 9.64
C TYR A 44 19.91 3.70 10.47
N ALA A 45 18.66 4.05 10.13
CA ALA A 45 17.81 4.90 10.95
C ALA A 45 17.33 4.16 12.21
N SER A 46 17.22 4.87 13.32
CA SER A 46 16.82 4.33 14.61
C SER A 46 15.89 5.29 15.35
N PRO A 47 15.15 4.81 16.37
CA PRO A 47 14.33 5.70 17.21
C PRO A 47 15.12 6.88 17.79
N ALA A 48 16.39 6.67 18.17
CA ALA A 48 17.26 7.71 18.71
C ALA A 48 17.48 8.91 17.75
N ASP A 49 17.21 8.75 16.46
CA ASP A 49 17.32 9.84 15.48
C ASP A 49 16.14 10.83 15.55
N TYR A 50 14.96 10.40 16.01
CA TYR A 50 13.72 11.20 16.03
C TYR A 50 13.03 11.30 17.38
N GLU A 51 13.39 10.48 18.37
CA GLU A 51 12.81 10.53 19.72
C GLU A 51 13.24 11.81 20.45
N MET A 52 12.28 12.68 20.74
CA MET A 52 12.51 13.97 21.39
C MET A 52 11.22 14.54 21.98
N VAL A 53 11.38 15.55 22.84
CA VAL A 53 10.28 16.45 23.21
C VAL A 53 10.46 17.73 22.39
N CYS A 54 9.66 17.88 21.34
CA CYS A 54 9.74 18.98 20.38
C CYS A 54 8.56 19.96 20.52
N GLY A 55 8.65 21.09 19.83
CA GLY A 55 7.66 22.15 19.90
C GLY A 55 7.28 22.69 18.53
N TYR A 56 5.98 22.91 18.35
CA TYR A 56 5.41 23.65 17.22
C TYR A 56 4.69 24.87 17.76
N ARG A 57 4.77 26.01 17.06
CA ARG A 57 3.95 27.17 17.38
C ARG A 57 3.54 27.94 16.13
N LYS A 58 2.41 28.62 16.23
CA LYS A 58 1.86 29.46 15.17
C LYS A 58 1.22 30.68 15.78
N ARG A 59 1.46 31.85 15.18
CA ARG A 59 0.71 33.07 15.45
C ARG A 59 -0.43 33.16 14.45
N PHE A 60 -1.62 33.49 14.92
CA PHE A 60 -2.78 33.59 14.05
C PHE A 60 -3.78 34.62 14.57
N ARG A 61 -4.52 35.24 13.65
CA ARG A 61 -5.73 35.99 13.98
C ARG A 61 -6.93 35.11 13.70
N VAL A 62 -7.95 35.20 14.55
CA VAL A 62 -9.21 34.50 14.26
C VAL A 62 -9.77 35.11 12.97
N PRO A 63 -9.98 34.31 11.92
CA PRO A 63 -10.57 34.81 10.70
C PRO A 63 -11.97 35.42 10.96
N PRO A 64 -12.46 36.37 10.17
CA PRO A 64 -13.74 37.03 10.43
C PRO A 64 -14.92 36.06 10.23
N VAL A 65 -15.32 35.35 11.29
CA VAL A 65 -16.44 34.40 11.27
C VAL A 65 -17.67 35.04 11.92
N GLN A 66 -18.40 35.87 11.16
CA GLN A 66 -19.48 36.73 11.67
C GLN A 66 -20.66 35.99 12.34
N ALA A 67 -20.80 34.67 12.11
CA ALA A 67 -21.93 33.86 12.60
C ALA A 67 -21.54 32.58 13.37
N ALA A 68 -20.23 32.32 13.60
CA ALA A 68 -19.77 31.11 14.28
C ALA A 68 -19.21 31.44 15.68
N PRO A 69 -19.88 31.01 16.76
CA PRO A 69 -19.45 31.30 18.10
C PRO A 69 -18.46 30.26 18.65
N ARG A 70 -18.25 29.08 18.04
CA ARG A 70 -17.33 28.08 18.59
C ARG A 70 -16.20 27.73 17.63
N LEU A 71 -14.99 27.58 18.19
CA LEU A 71 -13.74 27.39 17.45
C LEU A 71 -13.01 26.15 17.93
N PHE A 72 -12.54 25.33 16.99
CA PHE A 72 -11.84 24.08 17.24
C PHE A 72 -10.53 24.02 16.47
N LEU A 73 -9.52 23.41 17.07
CA LEU A 73 -8.36 22.91 16.35
C LEU A 73 -8.51 21.40 16.20
N ARG A 74 -8.55 20.93 14.96
CA ARG A 74 -8.57 19.52 14.62
C ARG A 74 -7.19 19.11 14.09
N PHE A 75 -6.64 18.06 14.68
CA PHE A 75 -5.39 17.43 14.25
C PHE A 75 -5.75 16.07 13.66
N ASP A 76 -5.38 15.80 12.41
CA ASP A 76 -5.68 14.51 11.78
C ASP A 76 -4.66 13.41 12.18
N GLY A 77 -3.56 13.80 12.84
CA GLY A 77 -2.60 12.92 13.51
C GLY A 77 -1.39 13.68 14.06
N ALA A 78 -0.96 13.31 15.27
CA ALA A 78 0.21 13.90 15.94
C ALA A 78 0.98 12.84 16.71
N ALA A 79 2.23 12.59 16.32
CA ALA A 79 3.06 11.56 16.92
C ALA A 79 3.84 12.11 18.13
N HIS A 80 3.77 11.55 19.35
CA HIS A 80 2.79 10.55 19.82
C HIS A 80 1.97 11.02 21.01
N GLN A 81 2.45 12.02 21.76
CA GLN A 81 1.69 12.66 22.83
C GLN A 81 1.69 14.16 22.61
N ALA A 82 0.51 14.77 22.55
CA ALA A 82 0.35 16.17 22.26
C ALA A 82 -0.23 16.93 23.45
N VAL A 83 0.35 18.10 23.76
CA VAL A 83 -0.24 19.10 24.65
C VAL A 83 -0.44 20.39 23.86
N VAL A 84 -1.71 20.76 23.64
CA VAL A 84 -2.09 21.94 22.87
C VAL A 84 -2.38 23.09 23.81
N ARG A 85 -1.81 24.27 23.52
CA ARG A 85 -2.05 25.50 24.29
C ARG A 85 -2.36 26.67 23.37
N VAL A 86 -3.29 27.51 23.82
CA VAL A 86 -3.61 28.79 23.18
C VAL A 86 -3.38 29.89 24.20
N ASN A 87 -2.59 30.91 23.83
CA ASN A 87 -2.23 32.03 24.70
C ASN A 87 -1.69 31.60 26.07
N GLY A 88 -0.88 30.53 26.08
CA GLY A 88 -0.27 29.93 27.28
C GLY A 88 -1.16 29.02 28.11
N ARG A 89 -2.48 28.95 27.84
CA ARG A 89 -3.44 28.09 28.55
C ARG A 89 -3.62 26.75 27.82
N VAL A 90 -3.71 25.64 28.57
CA VAL A 90 -3.95 24.30 27.99
C VAL A 90 -5.36 24.25 27.39
N ALA A 91 -5.44 23.90 26.10
CA ALA A 91 -6.69 23.65 25.38
C ALA A 91 -7.08 22.17 25.41
N GLY A 92 -6.10 21.27 25.32
CA GLY A 92 -6.34 19.82 25.40
C GLY A 92 -5.06 19.01 25.26
N GLN A 93 -5.21 17.69 25.41
CA GLN A 93 -4.14 16.72 25.30
C GLN A 93 -4.63 15.49 24.54
N HIS A 94 -3.71 14.82 23.83
CA HIS A 94 -4.01 13.57 23.14
C HIS A 94 -2.82 12.61 23.27
N ARG A 95 -3.13 11.31 23.38
CA ARG A 95 -2.16 10.22 23.52
C ARG A 95 -2.44 9.19 22.43
N GLY A 96 -1.41 8.85 21.66
CA GLY A 96 -1.51 7.93 20.52
C GLY A 96 -1.21 8.67 19.21
N GLY A 97 -0.32 8.10 18.40
CA GLY A 97 0.15 8.80 17.19
C GLY A 97 -0.77 8.74 15.98
N TYR A 98 -1.72 7.79 15.91
CA TYR A 98 -2.32 7.36 14.63
C TYR A 98 -3.74 7.85 14.36
N THR A 99 -4.41 8.36 15.38
CA THR A 99 -5.80 8.83 15.33
C THR A 99 -5.85 10.35 15.42
N GLY A 100 -6.84 10.94 14.76
CA GLY A 100 -7.09 12.38 14.87
C GLY A 100 -7.79 12.76 16.18
N PHE A 101 -7.72 14.02 16.56
CA PHE A 101 -8.42 14.58 17.71
C PHE A 101 -8.76 16.06 17.50
N ALA A 102 -9.75 16.57 18.23
CA ALA A 102 -10.13 17.97 18.19
C ALA A 102 -10.14 18.58 19.61
N VAL A 103 -9.76 19.85 19.72
CA VAL A 103 -9.80 20.61 20.98
C VAL A 103 -10.53 21.93 20.76
N GLU A 104 -11.42 22.26 21.68
CA GLU A 104 -12.12 23.55 21.66
C GLU A 104 -11.20 24.67 22.17
N ILE A 105 -11.18 25.79 21.44
CA ILE A 105 -10.35 26.96 21.75
C ILE A 105 -11.17 28.25 21.92
N THR A 106 -12.50 28.15 21.87
CA THR A 106 -13.45 29.27 21.90
C THR A 106 -13.13 30.32 22.98
N ASP A 107 -12.93 29.89 24.22
CA ASP A 107 -12.68 30.76 25.38
C ASP A 107 -11.20 31.07 25.63
N LEU A 108 -10.32 30.61 24.74
CA LEU A 108 -8.87 30.77 24.86
C LEU A 108 -8.31 31.79 23.87
N VAL A 109 -9.05 32.10 22.81
CA VAL A 109 -8.65 33.07 21.78
C VAL A 109 -9.10 34.49 22.11
N ASP A 110 -8.24 35.46 21.77
CA ASP A 110 -8.62 36.83 21.52
C ASP A 110 -9.12 36.95 20.08
N ARG A 111 -10.41 37.24 19.90
CA ARG A 111 -11.04 37.31 18.57
C ARG A 111 -10.59 38.51 17.74
N GLU A 112 -10.23 39.61 18.39
CA GLU A 112 -9.82 40.85 17.72
C GLU A 112 -8.29 40.95 17.60
N GLY A 113 -7.58 40.19 18.43
CA GLY A 113 -6.13 40.18 18.54
C GLY A 113 -5.41 39.07 17.77
N GLU A 114 -4.09 39.06 17.95
CA GLU A 114 -3.24 37.94 17.56
C GLU A 114 -3.18 36.91 18.69
N ASN A 115 -3.24 35.64 18.33
CA ASN A 115 -3.20 34.50 19.23
C ASN A 115 -1.92 33.71 19.01
N LEU A 116 -1.41 33.11 20.08
CA LEU A 116 -0.30 32.17 20.05
C LEU A 116 -0.82 30.75 20.30
N LEU A 117 -0.76 29.91 19.26
CA LEU A 117 -0.95 28.47 19.36
C LEU A 117 0.41 27.80 19.58
N THR A 118 0.50 26.89 20.54
CA THR A 118 1.67 26.03 20.73
C THR A 118 1.25 24.58 20.92
N VAL A 119 2.05 23.67 20.39
CA VAL A 119 1.89 22.23 20.56
C VAL A 119 3.23 21.67 21.04
N GLN A 120 3.24 21.14 22.25
CA GLN A 120 4.35 20.33 22.75
C GLN A 120 4.09 18.89 22.32
N LEU A 121 5.07 18.29 21.64
CA LEU A 121 5.00 16.89 21.22
C LEU A 121 6.10 16.08 21.89
N ASP A 122 5.70 14.96 22.49
CA ASP A 122 6.62 13.91 22.92
C ASP A 122 6.57 12.76 21.89
N THR A 123 7.68 12.54 21.20
CA THR A 123 7.81 11.52 20.15
C THR A 123 8.48 10.23 20.66
N ARG A 124 8.81 10.16 21.95
CA ARG A 124 9.42 8.99 22.58
C ARG A 124 8.45 7.82 22.66
N GLU A 125 8.97 6.61 22.54
CA GLU A 125 8.22 5.36 22.63
C GLU A 125 7.83 5.06 24.09
N ASP A 126 6.73 5.69 24.56
CA ASP A 126 6.20 5.52 25.91
C ASP A 126 5.49 4.16 26.07
N PRO A 127 6.02 3.23 26.89
CA PRO A 127 5.48 1.88 27.04
C PRO A 127 4.05 1.82 27.61
N ALA A 128 3.49 2.94 28.09
CA ALA A 128 2.11 3.04 28.54
C ALA A 128 1.10 3.33 27.41
N ILE A 129 1.54 3.42 26.14
CA ILE A 129 0.70 3.79 24.99
C ILE A 129 0.89 2.79 23.85
N PRO A 130 -0.18 2.21 23.27
CA PRO A 130 -0.06 1.40 22.07
C PRO A 130 0.52 2.22 20.89
N PRO A 131 1.42 1.65 20.07
CA PRO A 131 1.84 0.24 20.03
C PRO A 131 3.06 -0.10 20.92
N PHE A 132 3.53 0.82 21.76
CA PHE A 132 4.77 0.68 22.50
C PHE A 132 4.67 -0.26 23.70
N GLY A 133 5.84 -0.69 24.20
CA GLY A 133 6.00 -1.50 25.40
C GLY A 133 6.96 -2.68 25.23
N PHE A 134 7.21 -3.09 23.99
CA PHE A 134 8.20 -4.13 23.66
C PHE A 134 8.83 -3.85 22.29
N VAL A 135 9.11 -4.88 21.48
CA VAL A 135 9.65 -4.74 20.13
C VAL A 135 8.54 -4.39 19.14
N ILE A 136 8.91 -3.74 18.03
CA ILE A 136 8.00 -3.30 16.97
C ILE A 136 8.75 -3.47 15.64
N ASP A 137 8.15 -4.16 14.66
CA ASP A 137 8.74 -4.30 13.32
C ASP A 137 8.35 -3.14 12.39
N TYR A 138 8.53 -1.89 12.84
CA TYR A 138 8.42 -0.67 12.05
C TYR A 138 8.82 0.55 12.89
N LEU A 139 9.41 1.58 12.27
CA LEU A 139 9.61 2.86 12.93
C LEU A 139 8.30 3.66 13.06
N THR A 140 8.16 4.44 14.14
CA THR A 140 6.96 5.21 14.46
C THR A 140 7.11 6.71 14.21
N TYR A 141 8.35 7.18 14.03
CA TYR A 141 8.70 8.57 13.72
C TYR A 141 8.09 9.57 14.72
N GLY A 142 8.02 10.85 14.35
CA GLY A 142 7.48 11.90 15.21
C GLY A 142 7.11 13.16 14.46
N GLY A 143 6.26 14.00 15.05
CA GLY A 143 5.87 15.31 14.50
C GLY A 143 4.38 15.45 14.25
N LEU A 144 3.99 16.66 13.79
CA LEU A 144 2.66 16.93 13.26
C LEU A 144 2.61 16.42 11.81
N TYR A 145 2.59 15.09 11.67
CA TYR A 145 2.81 14.41 10.40
C TYR A 145 1.54 14.28 9.53
N ARG A 146 0.41 14.81 10.00
CA ARG A 146 -0.84 15.00 9.26
C ARG A 146 -1.34 16.43 9.44
N GLU A 147 -2.40 16.75 8.72
CA GLU A 147 -2.98 18.07 8.60
C GLU A 147 -3.59 18.57 9.91
N VAL A 148 -3.58 19.90 10.07
CA VAL A 148 -4.24 20.60 11.16
C VAL A 148 -5.24 21.57 10.57
N TRP A 149 -6.41 21.68 11.18
CA TRP A 149 -7.51 22.49 10.70
C TRP A 149 -8.04 23.41 11.80
N LEU A 150 -8.38 24.64 11.42
CA LEU A 150 -9.21 25.52 12.23
C LEU A 150 -10.66 25.37 11.78
N GLU A 151 -11.51 24.89 12.68
CA GLU A 151 -12.93 24.67 12.41
C GLU A 151 -13.76 25.68 13.20
N ALA A 152 -14.69 26.35 12.50
CA ALA A 152 -15.65 27.26 13.09
C ALA A 152 -17.07 26.72 12.91
N THR A 153 -17.79 26.59 14.04
CA THR A 153 -19.12 25.96 14.12
C THR A 153 -20.09 26.85 14.89
N ALA A 154 -21.39 26.66 14.65
CA ALA A 154 -22.47 27.29 15.40
C ALA A 154 -22.52 26.78 16.87
N GLU A 155 -23.28 27.46 17.75
CA GLU A 155 -23.52 26.95 19.12
C GLU A 155 -24.19 25.58 19.10
N SER A 156 -25.25 25.46 18.28
CA SER A 156 -25.83 24.16 17.93
C SER A 156 -25.03 23.57 16.78
N ARG A 157 -24.47 22.37 16.95
CA ARG A 157 -23.62 21.73 15.93
C ARG A 157 -23.81 20.23 15.84
N LEU A 158 -23.53 19.67 14.67
CA LEU A 158 -23.44 18.24 14.41
C LEU A 158 -22.02 17.75 14.73
N THR A 159 -21.88 16.98 15.81
CA THR A 159 -20.59 16.42 16.22
C THR A 159 -20.24 15.17 15.45
N ASP A 160 -21.24 14.42 14.98
CA ASP A 160 -21.04 13.14 14.30
C ASP A 160 -22.17 12.85 13.30
N LEU A 161 -21.82 12.18 12.21
CA LEU A 161 -22.74 11.75 11.16
C LEU A 161 -22.22 10.43 10.60
N PHE A 162 -23.04 9.37 10.68
CA PHE A 162 -22.68 8.03 10.26
C PHE A 162 -23.75 7.47 9.34
N VAL A 163 -23.30 6.87 8.23
CA VAL A 163 -24.17 6.20 7.26
C VAL A 163 -23.72 4.76 7.10
N TYR A 164 -24.68 3.83 7.15
CA TYR A 164 -24.48 2.46 6.72
C TYR A 164 -25.66 1.97 5.88
N THR A 165 -25.44 0.94 5.06
CA THR A 165 -26.41 0.46 4.07
C THR A 165 -26.79 -1.00 4.32
N PRO A 166 -27.95 -1.26 4.98
CA PRO A 166 -28.41 -2.63 5.25
C PRO A 166 -28.65 -3.45 3.99
N THR A 167 -29.05 -2.79 2.90
CA THR A 167 -29.23 -3.35 1.57
C THR A 167 -28.65 -2.39 0.53
N LEU A 168 -28.68 -2.77 -0.75
CA LEU A 168 -28.19 -1.90 -1.83
C LEU A 168 -29.10 -0.70 -2.12
N GLN A 169 -30.31 -0.66 -1.55
CA GLN A 169 -31.32 0.39 -1.77
C GLN A 169 -31.81 1.01 -0.47
N GLU A 170 -31.14 0.75 0.65
CA GLU A 170 -31.48 1.35 1.94
C GLU A 170 -30.26 1.96 2.59
N ALA A 171 -30.44 3.14 3.16
CA ALA A 171 -29.43 3.82 3.95
C ALA A 171 -30.01 4.14 5.33
N VAL A 172 -29.22 3.86 6.36
CA VAL A 172 -29.49 4.29 7.73
C VAL A 172 -28.50 5.40 8.06
N VAL A 173 -29.03 6.55 8.43
CA VAL A 173 -28.24 7.73 8.83
C VAL A 173 -28.43 7.96 10.32
N GLN A 174 -27.32 7.99 11.05
CA GLN A 174 -27.26 8.32 12.48
C GLN A 174 -26.50 9.63 12.66
N TRP A 175 -26.95 10.47 13.58
CA TRP A 175 -26.26 11.71 13.92
C TRP A 175 -26.14 11.89 15.42
N THR A 176 -25.12 12.65 15.81
CA THR A 176 -24.98 13.25 17.14
C THR A 176 -24.84 14.76 16.99
N ALA A 177 -25.48 15.50 17.87
CA ALA A 177 -25.50 16.95 17.89
C ALA A 177 -25.40 17.51 19.31
N GLU A 178 -24.80 18.68 19.43
CA GLU A 178 -24.92 19.56 20.59
C GLU A 178 -25.95 20.62 20.23
N LEU A 179 -26.98 20.83 21.06
CA LEU A 179 -28.13 21.66 20.70
C LEU A 179 -28.37 22.81 21.67
N THR A 180 -28.84 23.93 21.12
CA THR A 180 -29.48 25.03 21.84
C THR A 180 -30.93 25.17 21.36
N PRO A 181 -31.81 25.91 22.07
CA PRO A 181 -33.20 26.12 21.63
C PRO A 181 -33.36 26.76 20.25
N ALA A 182 -32.27 27.31 19.67
CA ALA A 182 -32.29 27.86 18.33
C ALA A 182 -32.45 26.80 17.24
N ALA A 183 -32.01 25.56 17.48
CA ALA A 183 -32.15 24.44 16.55
C ALA A 183 -33.43 23.64 16.85
N VAL A 184 -34.35 23.61 15.88
CA VAL A 184 -35.67 22.97 16.05
C VAL A 184 -35.86 21.72 15.21
N ALA A 185 -35.08 21.56 14.13
CA ALA A 185 -35.15 20.41 13.24
C ALA A 185 -33.77 19.97 12.75
N VAL A 186 -33.68 18.70 12.35
CA VAL A 186 -32.57 18.11 11.60
C VAL A 186 -33.12 17.65 10.26
N ARG A 187 -32.57 18.17 9.16
CA ARG A 187 -32.84 17.71 7.80
C ARG A 187 -31.68 16.87 7.30
N ILE A 188 -31.97 15.71 6.73
CA ILE A 188 -30.98 14.82 6.12
C ILE A 188 -31.33 14.64 4.65
N ARG A 189 -30.35 14.91 3.79
CA ARG A 189 -30.40 14.71 2.34
C ARG A 189 -29.38 13.64 1.94
N LEU A 190 -29.82 12.68 1.14
CA LEU A 190 -28.95 11.75 0.43
C LEU A 190 -28.85 12.22 -1.01
N GLU A 191 -27.62 12.43 -1.48
CA GLU A 191 -27.33 13.04 -2.78
C GLU A 191 -26.27 12.20 -3.50
N THR A 192 -26.29 12.21 -4.82
CA THR A 192 -25.18 11.71 -5.64
C THR A 192 -23.93 12.57 -5.44
N ALA A 193 -22.78 12.10 -5.93
CA ALA A 193 -21.53 12.85 -5.88
C ALA A 193 -21.60 14.24 -6.56
N ASP A 194 -22.44 14.41 -7.58
CA ASP A 194 -22.67 15.68 -8.29
C ASP A 194 -23.74 16.59 -7.65
N GLY A 195 -24.33 16.17 -6.52
CA GLY A 195 -25.31 16.95 -5.77
C GLY A 195 -26.78 16.73 -6.16
N THR A 196 -27.07 15.75 -7.02
CA THR A 196 -28.46 15.38 -7.35
C THR A 196 -29.14 14.71 -6.14
N LEU A 197 -30.28 15.23 -5.71
CA LEU A 197 -31.04 14.70 -4.57
C LEU A 197 -31.65 13.33 -4.87
N LEU A 198 -31.38 12.35 -4.01
CA LEU A 198 -31.92 10.99 -4.08
C LEU A 198 -33.04 10.77 -3.05
N ALA A 199 -32.86 11.27 -1.84
CA ALA A 199 -33.88 11.19 -0.79
C ALA A 199 -33.69 12.31 0.26
N GLU A 200 -34.78 12.72 0.89
CA GLU A 200 -34.77 13.73 1.96
C GLU A 200 -35.77 13.37 3.06
N GLN A 201 -35.38 13.57 4.31
CA GLN A 201 -36.27 13.52 5.47
C GLN A 201 -35.90 14.61 6.47
N THR A 202 -36.88 15.04 7.26
CA THR A 202 -36.70 16.01 8.34
C THR A 202 -37.35 15.49 9.61
N ALA A 203 -36.66 15.61 10.75
CA ALA A 203 -37.20 15.32 12.08
C ALA A 203 -36.98 16.50 13.02
N GLN A 204 -37.60 16.45 14.19
CA GLN A 204 -37.27 17.38 15.27
C GLN A 204 -35.80 17.27 15.67
N ALA A 205 -35.21 18.39 16.08
CA ALA A 205 -33.83 18.40 16.56
C ALA A 205 -33.72 17.52 17.81
N ALA A 206 -32.74 16.62 17.80
CA ALA A 206 -32.40 15.75 18.91
C ALA A 206 -30.88 15.58 18.98
N GLU A 207 -30.34 15.49 20.20
CA GLU A 207 -28.90 15.31 20.44
C GLU A 207 -28.39 14.03 19.79
N THR A 208 -29.21 13.00 19.72
CA THR A 208 -28.94 11.79 18.94
C THR A 208 -30.17 11.42 18.14
N GLY A 209 -29.97 10.90 16.94
CA GLY A 209 -31.09 10.41 16.14
C GLY A 209 -30.67 9.44 15.04
N LYS A 210 -31.69 8.82 14.46
CA LYS A 210 -31.58 7.80 13.43
C LYS A 210 -32.73 7.95 12.44
N MET A 211 -32.42 7.92 11.15
CA MET A 211 -33.40 7.85 10.06
C MET A 211 -33.04 6.70 9.13
N GLN A 212 -34.06 6.08 8.53
CA GLN A 212 -33.91 5.08 7.49
C GLN A 212 -34.53 5.60 6.20
N PHE A 213 -33.80 5.47 5.10
CA PHE A 213 -34.16 5.92 3.77
C PHE A 213 -34.28 4.71 2.85
N SER A 214 -35.34 4.69 2.04
CA SER A 214 -35.42 3.84 0.85
C SER A 214 -34.96 4.66 -0.35
N VAL A 215 -34.00 4.14 -1.09
CA VAL A 215 -33.36 4.80 -2.23
C VAL A 215 -33.30 3.82 -3.41
N PRO A 216 -34.43 3.60 -4.11
CA PRO A 216 -34.51 2.61 -5.19
C PRO A 216 -33.54 2.87 -6.36
N ASP A 217 -33.21 4.14 -6.60
CA ASP A 217 -32.32 4.58 -7.70
C ASP A 217 -30.83 4.60 -7.30
N ALA A 218 -30.49 4.11 -6.09
CA ALA A 218 -29.12 4.03 -5.63
C ALA A 218 -28.29 3.09 -6.51
N GLN A 219 -27.15 3.60 -7.00
CA GLN A 219 -26.16 2.78 -7.68
C GLN A 219 -25.20 2.14 -6.66
N PRO A 220 -24.89 0.84 -6.80
CA PRO A 220 -24.02 0.15 -5.86
C PRO A 220 -22.58 0.63 -5.98
N TRP A 221 -21.87 0.57 -4.87
CA TRP A 221 -20.41 0.69 -4.82
C TRP A 221 -19.79 -0.71 -4.86
N ASP A 222 -18.82 -0.92 -5.74
CA ASP A 222 -17.97 -2.12 -5.76
C ASP A 222 -16.56 -1.83 -6.32
N THR A 223 -15.75 -2.88 -6.49
CA THR A 223 -14.36 -2.79 -6.95
C THR A 223 -14.20 -2.43 -8.43
N GLU A 224 -15.26 -2.54 -9.22
CA GLU A 224 -15.30 -2.23 -10.66
C GLU A 224 -16.02 -0.89 -10.89
N HIS A 225 -17.06 -0.61 -10.10
CA HIS A 225 -17.91 0.58 -10.16
C HIS A 225 -17.99 1.24 -8.77
N PRO A 226 -16.98 2.03 -8.37
CA PRO A 226 -16.92 2.64 -7.04
C PRO A 226 -17.82 3.90 -6.94
N VAL A 227 -19.14 3.72 -7.07
CA VAL A 227 -20.08 4.85 -7.05
C VAL A 227 -20.28 5.40 -5.64
N LEU A 228 -19.95 6.69 -5.46
CA LEU A 228 -20.04 7.39 -4.18
C LEU A 228 -21.24 8.35 -4.13
N HIS A 229 -21.73 8.53 -2.91
CA HIS A 229 -22.86 9.40 -2.56
C HIS A 229 -22.51 10.24 -1.33
N HIS A 230 -23.29 11.28 -1.08
CA HIS A 230 -23.17 12.16 0.07
C HIS A 230 -24.41 12.06 0.96
N ALA A 231 -24.20 11.96 2.26
CA ALA A 231 -25.23 12.27 3.24
C ALA A 231 -24.95 13.62 3.86
N VAL A 232 -25.90 14.53 3.73
CA VAL A 232 -25.82 15.91 4.21
C VAL A 232 -26.85 16.09 5.32
N ALA A 233 -26.38 16.33 6.54
CA ALA A 233 -27.21 16.68 7.68
C ALA A 233 -27.13 18.19 7.95
N GLU A 234 -28.29 18.80 8.19
CA GLU A 234 -28.44 20.24 8.44
C GLU A 234 -29.30 20.46 9.69
N LEU A 235 -28.79 21.21 10.66
CA LEU A 235 -29.59 21.73 11.77
C LEU A 235 -30.32 22.99 11.31
N LEU A 236 -31.63 23.07 11.55
CA LEU A 236 -32.48 24.17 11.07
C LEU A 236 -33.07 24.97 12.24
N ASN A 237 -33.19 26.29 12.05
CA ASN A 237 -33.93 27.17 12.97
C ASN A 237 -35.44 27.20 12.66
N GLU A 238 -36.23 27.92 13.48
CA GLU A 238 -37.69 28.08 13.27
C GLU A 238 -38.06 28.68 11.91
N ALA A 239 -37.18 29.49 11.31
CA ALA A 239 -37.37 30.06 9.98
C ALA A 239 -36.97 29.11 8.83
N GLY A 240 -36.55 27.87 9.15
CA GLY A 240 -36.10 26.88 8.18
C GLY A 240 -34.70 27.12 7.60
N GLN A 241 -33.90 27.99 8.22
CA GLN A 241 -32.53 28.30 7.80
C GLN A 241 -31.52 27.36 8.45
N THR A 242 -30.50 26.96 7.69
CA THR A 242 -29.41 26.11 8.19
C THR A 242 -28.53 26.86 9.20
N ILE A 243 -28.43 26.30 10.41
CA ILE A 243 -27.57 26.74 11.51
C ILE A 243 -26.18 26.09 11.40
N ASP A 244 -26.16 24.78 11.18
CA ASP A 244 -24.95 23.98 11.04
C ASP A 244 -25.16 22.86 10.02
N ARG A 245 -24.07 22.40 9.42
CA ARG A 245 -24.08 21.39 8.36
C ARG A 245 -22.91 20.43 8.52
N LYS A 246 -23.20 19.13 8.41
CA LYS A 246 -22.19 18.08 8.32
C LYS A 246 -22.47 17.19 7.12
N GLN A 247 -21.41 16.80 6.42
CA GLN A 247 -21.47 15.93 5.26
C GLN A 247 -20.52 14.76 5.46
N VAL A 248 -20.94 13.57 5.05
CA VAL A 248 -20.07 12.40 4.92
C VAL A 248 -20.28 11.74 3.55
N THR A 249 -19.20 11.24 2.98
CA THR A 249 -19.22 10.41 1.77
C THR A 249 -19.49 8.97 2.17
N PHE A 250 -20.28 8.25 1.38
CA PHE A 250 -20.58 6.83 1.59
C PHE A 250 -20.86 6.12 0.26
N GLY A 251 -21.01 4.79 0.28
CA GLY A 251 -21.42 3.98 -0.86
C GLY A 251 -22.46 2.93 -0.48
N PHE A 252 -23.34 2.58 -1.42
CA PHE A 252 -24.32 1.50 -1.23
C PHE A 252 -23.67 0.15 -1.51
N ARG A 253 -23.34 -0.62 -0.46
CA ARG A 253 -22.69 -1.92 -0.63
C ARG A 253 -22.94 -2.86 0.54
N THR A 254 -23.09 -4.14 0.24
CA THR A 254 -23.12 -5.21 1.25
C THR A 254 -21.79 -5.94 1.25
N ALA A 255 -21.19 -6.14 2.43
CA ALA A 255 -19.91 -6.83 2.60
C ALA A 255 -20.07 -7.92 3.66
N GLU A 256 -20.09 -9.18 3.23
CA GLU A 256 -20.43 -10.31 4.09
C GLU A 256 -19.29 -11.33 4.13
N PHE A 257 -18.89 -11.72 5.34
CA PHE A 257 -18.01 -12.85 5.56
C PHE A 257 -18.83 -14.08 5.94
N LYS A 258 -18.79 -15.10 5.09
CA LYS A 258 -19.46 -16.38 5.29
C LYS A 258 -18.43 -17.47 5.55
N ALA A 259 -18.89 -18.62 6.02
CA ALA A 259 -18.01 -19.77 6.30
C ALA A 259 -17.10 -20.13 5.11
N ASP A 260 -17.53 -19.91 3.87
CA ASP A 260 -16.78 -20.28 2.67
C ASP A 260 -16.05 -19.12 1.99
N GLY A 261 -16.12 -17.88 2.52
CA GLY A 261 -15.37 -16.75 1.97
C GLY A 261 -16.06 -15.40 2.11
N PHE A 262 -15.57 -14.41 1.36
CA PHE A 262 -16.08 -13.04 1.35
C PHE A 262 -17.01 -12.78 0.16
N TYR A 263 -18.06 -12.00 0.40
CA TYR A 263 -19.06 -11.62 -0.59
C TYR A 263 -19.24 -10.10 -0.59
N LEU A 264 -19.09 -9.49 -1.77
CA LEU A 264 -19.40 -8.09 -2.02
C LEU A 264 -20.64 -8.03 -2.91
N ASN A 265 -21.69 -7.35 -2.45
CA ASN A 265 -22.95 -7.21 -3.20
C ASN A 265 -23.54 -8.57 -3.65
N GLY A 266 -23.38 -9.61 -2.81
CA GLY A 266 -23.81 -10.98 -3.08
C GLY A 266 -22.90 -11.79 -4.01
N LYS A 267 -21.88 -11.20 -4.63
CA LYS A 267 -20.87 -11.88 -5.46
C LYS A 267 -19.72 -12.35 -4.57
N LYS A 268 -19.33 -13.62 -4.67
CA LYS A 268 -18.14 -14.14 -3.98
C LYS A 268 -16.89 -13.47 -4.56
N THR A 269 -16.14 -12.78 -3.72
CA THR A 269 -14.98 -11.97 -4.12
C THR A 269 -13.77 -12.41 -3.33
N PHE A 270 -12.70 -12.81 -4.01
CA PHE A 270 -11.46 -13.19 -3.35
C PHE A 270 -10.65 -11.95 -3.00
N LEU A 271 -10.31 -11.77 -1.72
CA LEU A 271 -9.49 -10.65 -1.26
C LEU A 271 -8.02 -10.90 -1.61
N ARG A 272 -7.62 -10.54 -2.83
CA ARG A 272 -6.20 -10.48 -3.24
C ARG A 272 -5.62 -9.16 -2.79
N GLY A 273 -4.80 -9.18 -1.73
CA GLY A 273 -4.28 -7.95 -1.14
C GLY A 273 -2.82 -8.01 -0.69
N LEU A 274 -2.35 -6.85 -0.23
CA LEU A 274 -1.03 -6.64 0.35
C LEU A 274 -1.15 -5.82 1.64
N ASN A 275 -0.18 -6.00 2.53
CA ASN A 275 0.00 -5.16 3.71
C ASN A 275 0.75 -3.88 3.33
N ARG A 276 0.26 -2.72 3.79
CA ARG A 276 0.81 -1.40 3.47
C ARG A 276 1.11 -0.63 4.75
N HIS A 277 2.35 -0.20 4.96
CA HIS A 277 2.70 0.82 5.96
C HIS A 277 2.45 2.23 5.42
N GLN A 278 2.48 3.27 6.25
CA GLN A 278 2.41 4.67 5.79
C GLN A 278 3.78 5.37 5.73
N SER A 279 4.88 4.61 5.84
CA SER A 279 6.25 5.14 5.84
C SER A 279 6.78 5.41 4.44
N TYR A 280 7.48 6.54 4.32
CA TYR A 280 8.22 6.95 3.12
C TYR A 280 9.69 7.21 3.49
N PRO A 281 10.64 6.82 2.62
CA PRO A 281 12.03 7.22 2.74
C PRO A 281 12.21 8.69 3.15
N TYR A 282 13.12 8.91 4.10
CA TYR A 282 13.53 10.21 4.65
C TYR A 282 12.50 10.89 5.56
N ILE A 283 11.23 10.96 5.15
CA ILE A 283 10.19 11.77 5.82
C ILE A 283 9.30 10.97 6.78
N GLY A 284 9.48 9.66 6.88
CA GLY A 284 8.68 8.80 7.75
C GLY A 284 7.20 8.88 7.37
N TYR A 285 6.35 9.29 8.31
CA TYR A 285 4.89 9.39 8.06
C TYR A 285 4.44 10.74 7.49
N ALA A 286 5.31 11.75 7.41
CA ALA A 286 4.95 13.13 7.04
C ALA A 286 4.79 13.32 5.52
N ALA A 287 4.00 12.46 4.89
CA ALA A 287 3.71 12.49 3.46
C ALA A 287 2.35 13.17 3.20
N PRO A 288 2.28 14.14 2.26
CA PRO A 288 1.05 14.88 1.97
C PRO A 288 0.02 14.00 1.25
N GLU A 289 -1.21 14.51 1.14
CA GLU A 289 -2.34 13.90 0.43
C GLU A 289 -1.94 13.16 -0.84
N SER A 290 -1.16 13.82 -1.71
CA SER A 290 -0.79 13.26 -3.00
C SER A 290 -0.03 11.95 -2.96
N LEU A 291 0.87 11.78 -1.98
CA LEU A 291 1.64 10.55 -1.83
C LEU A 291 0.79 9.44 -1.23
N GLN A 292 -0.17 9.80 -0.37
CA GLN A 292 -1.14 8.84 0.19
C GLN A 292 -2.04 8.29 -0.92
N ARG A 293 -2.56 9.17 -1.78
CA ARG A 293 -3.35 8.77 -2.96
C ARG A 293 -2.54 7.93 -3.95
N GLU A 294 -1.27 8.27 -4.15
CA GLU A 294 -0.38 7.51 -5.03
C GLU A 294 -0.18 6.06 -4.57
N ASP A 295 -0.02 5.79 -3.27
CA ASP A 295 0.11 4.40 -2.79
C ASP A 295 -1.16 3.57 -3.07
N ALA A 296 -2.36 4.16 -2.92
CA ALA A 296 -3.63 3.49 -3.25
C ALA A 296 -3.76 3.25 -4.77
N ARG A 297 -3.31 4.22 -5.60
CA ARG A 297 -3.22 4.05 -7.06
C ARG A 297 -2.29 2.90 -7.43
N VAL A 298 -1.08 2.84 -6.88
CA VAL A 298 -0.11 1.76 -7.17
C VAL A 298 -0.69 0.39 -6.80
N LEU A 299 -1.35 0.27 -5.64
CA LEU A 299 -1.99 -0.99 -5.23
C LEU A 299 -3.07 -1.45 -6.21
N GLN A 300 -3.95 -0.55 -6.65
CA GLN A 300 -5.11 -0.91 -7.47
C GLN A 300 -4.76 -0.98 -8.97
N GLU A 301 -4.01 -0.03 -9.51
CA GLU A 301 -3.70 0.06 -10.95
C GLU A 301 -2.46 -0.73 -11.34
N GLU A 302 -1.34 -0.62 -10.59
CA GLU A 302 -0.08 -1.28 -11.00
C GLU A 302 -0.01 -2.73 -10.52
N LEU A 303 -0.53 -3.00 -9.32
CA LEU A 303 -0.49 -4.32 -8.70
C LEU A 303 -1.82 -5.08 -8.83
N HIS A 304 -2.90 -4.44 -9.31
CA HIS A 304 -4.22 -5.06 -9.42
C HIS A 304 -4.66 -5.76 -8.12
N CYS A 305 -4.36 -5.16 -6.97
CA CYS A 305 -4.89 -5.60 -5.69
C CYS A 305 -6.38 -5.23 -5.61
N THR A 306 -7.16 -6.15 -5.05
CA THR A 306 -8.60 -5.93 -4.75
C THR A 306 -8.81 -5.47 -3.31
N ALA A 307 -7.82 -5.68 -2.45
CA ALA A 307 -7.86 -5.29 -1.06
C ALA A 307 -6.49 -4.84 -0.53
N VAL A 308 -6.48 -4.07 0.54
CA VAL A 308 -5.28 -3.64 1.27
C VAL A 308 -5.51 -3.74 2.79
N ARG A 309 -4.46 -4.13 3.52
CA ARG A 309 -4.45 -4.08 4.98
C ARG A 309 -3.55 -2.93 5.45
N THR A 310 -4.08 -2.07 6.33
CA THR A 310 -3.33 -0.93 6.88
C THR A 310 -2.47 -1.36 8.07
N SER A 311 -1.37 -2.06 7.79
CA SER A 311 -0.45 -2.57 8.81
C SER A 311 0.32 -1.43 9.51
N HIS A 312 0.28 -1.27 10.84
CA HIS A 312 -0.57 -1.94 11.84
C HIS A 312 -1.30 -0.90 12.67
N TYR A 313 -2.00 0.00 11.98
CA TYR A 313 -2.59 1.21 12.55
C TYR A 313 -3.54 1.91 11.56
N PRO A 314 -4.44 2.80 12.02
CA PRO A 314 -5.23 3.67 11.18
C PRO A 314 -4.34 4.58 10.34
N GLN A 315 -4.63 4.66 9.03
CA GLN A 315 -3.85 5.43 8.08
C GLN A 315 -4.53 6.75 7.70
N SER A 316 -3.87 7.53 6.86
CA SER A 316 -4.35 8.86 6.46
C SER A 316 -5.76 8.77 5.86
N PRO A 317 -6.66 9.72 6.19
CA PRO A 317 -7.98 9.79 5.55
C PRO A 317 -7.87 9.92 4.03
N TYR A 318 -6.84 10.58 3.51
CA TYR A 318 -6.62 10.67 2.06
C TYR A 318 -6.34 9.33 1.39
N PHE A 319 -5.67 8.40 2.07
CA PHE A 319 -5.49 7.04 1.57
C PHE A 319 -6.82 6.30 1.52
N LEU A 320 -7.65 6.44 2.57
CA LEU A 320 -8.97 5.78 2.65
C LEU A 320 -9.97 6.37 1.65
N ASP A 321 -9.98 7.69 1.49
CA ASP A 321 -10.77 8.40 0.47
C ASP A 321 -10.40 7.91 -0.94
N GLU A 322 -9.10 7.72 -1.22
CA GLU A 322 -8.67 7.17 -2.50
C GLU A 322 -9.09 5.70 -2.67
N CYS A 323 -9.07 4.91 -1.59
CA CYS A 323 -9.58 3.55 -1.64
C CYS A 323 -11.08 3.51 -1.96
N ASP A 324 -11.87 4.43 -1.40
CA ASP A 324 -13.28 4.60 -1.72
C ASP A 324 -13.48 4.94 -3.20
N GLN A 325 -12.70 5.90 -3.73
CA GLN A 325 -12.81 6.35 -5.12
C GLN A 325 -12.37 5.29 -6.13
N ARG A 326 -11.44 4.39 -5.75
CA ARG A 326 -10.87 3.37 -6.64
C ARG A 326 -11.52 2.00 -6.55
N GLY A 327 -12.39 1.78 -5.56
CA GLY A 327 -12.93 0.45 -5.32
C GLY A 327 -11.91 -0.50 -4.70
N LEU A 328 -10.99 0.00 -3.86
CA LEU A 328 -10.01 -0.83 -3.16
C LEU A 328 -10.52 -1.17 -1.76
N LEU A 329 -10.75 -2.45 -1.46
CA LEU A 329 -11.29 -2.88 -0.17
C LEU A 329 -10.24 -2.75 0.95
N VAL A 330 -10.65 -2.32 2.14
CA VAL A 330 -9.73 -2.03 3.25
C VAL A 330 -10.03 -2.91 4.47
N PHE A 331 -8.98 -3.53 4.97
CA PHE A 331 -8.91 -4.07 6.32
C PHE A 331 -8.05 -3.12 7.17
N THR A 332 -8.67 -2.41 8.11
CA THR A 332 -7.97 -1.49 9.02
C THR A 332 -8.03 -1.97 10.46
N GLU A 333 -7.05 -1.59 11.28
CA GLU A 333 -6.85 -2.16 12.60
C GLU A 333 -6.33 -1.17 13.63
N LEU A 334 -6.62 -1.49 14.89
CA LEU A 334 -6.10 -0.82 16.07
C LEU A 334 -4.55 -0.79 16.05
N PRO A 335 -3.89 0.31 16.47
CA PRO A 335 -2.44 0.37 16.57
C PRO A 335 -1.86 -0.69 17.50
N GLY A 336 -0.95 -1.51 16.99
CA GLY A 336 -0.34 -2.53 17.84
C GLY A 336 0.62 -3.48 17.12
N TRP A 337 1.61 -3.97 17.87
CA TRP A 337 2.51 -5.03 17.43
C TRP A 337 2.87 -5.92 18.64
N GLN A 338 2.29 -7.13 18.69
CA GLN A 338 2.43 -8.22 19.67
C GLN A 338 2.16 -7.89 21.15
N HIS A 339 2.71 -6.79 21.67
CA HIS A 339 2.67 -6.40 23.07
C HIS A 339 1.26 -6.04 23.53
N ILE A 340 0.90 -6.57 24.71
CA ILE A 340 -0.26 -6.11 25.49
C ILE A 340 0.28 -5.59 26.81
N GLY A 341 0.01 -4.32 27.11
CA GLY A 341 0.42 -3.68 28.36
C GLY A 341 -0.56 -3.95 29.52
N ASP A 342 -0.46 -3.09 30.54
CA ASP A 342 -1.33 -3.14 31.73
C ASP A 342 -2.76 -2.62 31.45
N ALA A 343 -3.54 -2.42 32.51
CA ALA A 343 -4.91 -1.92 32.40
C ALA A 343 -4.99 -0.53 31.74
N ALA A 344 -4.07 0.38 32.07
CA ALA A 344 -4.06 1.73 31.51
C ALA A 344 -3.69 1.71 30.02
N TRP A 345 -2.77 0.83 29.63
CA TRP A 345 -2.44 0.58 28.23
C TRP A 345 -3.65 0.03 27.45
N LYS A 346 -4.38 -0.93 28.03
CA LYS A 346 -5.60 -1.50 27.43
C LYS A 346 -6.73 -0.48 27.32
N ASP A 347 -6.85 0.42 28.30
CA ASP A 347 -7.78 1.55 28.24
C ASP A 347 -7.43 2.51 27.11
N ALA A 348 -6.15 2.84 26.94
CA ALA A 348 -5.68 3.65 25.81
C ALA A 348 -5.97 2.96 24.47
N ALA A 349 -5.71 1.66 24.36
CA ALA A 349 -6.04 0.87 23.18
C ALA A 349 -7.54 0.91 22.85
N CYS A 350 -8.41 0.79 23.86
CA CYS A 350 -9.86 0.90 23.65
C CYS A 350 -10.26 2.31 23.18
N ALA A 351 -9.67 3.37 23.73
CA ALA A 351 -9.93 4.74 23.29
C ALA A 351 -9.50 4.94 21.82
N MET A 352 -8.31 4.47 21.45
CA MET A 352 -7.81 4.53 20.07
C MET A 352 -8.68 3.70 19.09
N LEU A 353 -9.25 2.57 19.53
CA LEU A 353 -10.22 1.81 18.75
C LEU A 353 -11.49 2.62 18.50
N GLN A 354 -12.03 3.26 19.54
CA GLN A 354 -13.21 4.12 19.41
C GLN A 354 -12.94 5.27 18.43
N GLU A 355 -11.79 5.93 18.57
CA GLU A 355 -11.35 7.00 17.67
C GLU A 355 -11.23 6.51 16.22
N MET A 356 -10.57 5.36 15.98
CA MET A 356 -10.46 4.77 14.65
C MET A 356 -11.84 4.54 14.02
N ILE A 357 -12.76 3.90 14.73
CA ILE A 357 -14.07 3.53 14.15
C ILE A 357 -14.90 4.78 13.91
N LEU A 358 -15.00 5.68 14.89
CA LEU A 358 -15.79 6.91 14.75
C LEU A 358 -15.32 7.79 13.58
N GLN A 359 -14.01 7.85 13.35
CA GLN A 359 -13.44 8.66 12.27
C GLN A 359 -13.67 8.05 10.88
N ASN A 360 -13.80 6.72 10.78
CA ASN A 360 -13.67 6.02 9.50
C ASN A 360 -14.89 5.17 9.09
N ARG A 361 -15.92 5.03 9.94
CA ARG A 361 -17.06 4.11 9.70
C ARG A 361 -17.97 4.45 8.51
N SER A 362 -17.82 5.59 7.87
CA SER A 362 -18.58 5.91 6.65
C SER A 362 -17.88 5.49 5.35
N HIS A 363 -16.59 5.13 5.38
CA HIS A 363 -15.85 4.68 4.19
C HIS A 363 -16.43 3.35 3.64
N PRO A 364 -16.97 3.31 2.41
CA PRO A 364 -17.42 2.06 1.81
C PRO A 364 -16.28 1.06 1.57
N SER A 365 -15.05 1.54 1.36
CA SER A 365 -13.87 0.68 1.18
C SER A 365 -13.59 -0.20 2.39
N ILE A 366 -13.78 0.30 3.61
CA ILE A 366 -13.51 -0.46 4.83
C ILE A 366 -14.55 -1.57 4.95
N ILE A 367 -14.10 -2.83 5.02
CA ILE A 367 -14.96 -4.01 5.13
C ILE A 367 -14.73 -4.80 6.41
N LEU A 368 -13.64 -4.54 7.13
CA LEU A 368 -13.21 -5.34 8.27
C LEU A 368 -12.47 -4.48 9.31
N TRP A 369 -12.89 -4.60 10.58
CA TRP A 369 -12.23 -3.93 11.71
C TRP A 369 -11.33 -4.88 12.48
N GLY A 370 -10.04 -4.56 12.56
CA GLY A 370 -9.06 -5.24 13.40
C GLY A 370 -9.15 -4.76 14.83
N VAL A 371 -9.73 -5.58 15.71
CA VAL A 371 -9.97 -5.26 17.12
C VAL A 371 -8.99 -5.94 18.07
N ARG A 372 -8.02 -6.68 17.53
CA ARG A 372 -6.88 -7.25 18.26
C ARG A 372 -5.59 -6.51 17.92
N ILE A 373 -4.66 -6.56 18.85
CA ILE A 373 -3.28 -6.16 18.61
C ILE A 373 -2.65 -7.20 17.67
N ASN A 374 -2.01 -6.75 16.59
CA ASN A 374 -1.37 -7.64 15.61
C ASN A 374 -0.49 -8.68 16.30
N GLU A 375 -0.71 -9.96 16.02
CA GLU A 375 0.11 -11.08 16.52
C GLU A 375 0.23 -11.19 18.05
N SER A 376 -0.70 -10.60 18.78
CA SER A 376 -0.80 -10.79 20.23
C SER A 376 -1.22 -12.21 20.61
N VAL A 377 -0.87 -12.59 21.84
CA VAL A 377 -1.49 -13.74 22.52
C VAL A 377 -2.97 -13.48 22.81
N ASP A 378 -3.70 -14.53 23.21
CA ASP A 378 -5.10 -14.39 23.63
C ASP A 378 -5.22 -13.63 24.96
N ASP A 379 -6.16 -12.69 25.02
CA ASP A 379 -6.62 -11.98 26.22
C ASP A 379 -8.13 -11.74 26.11
N ASP A 380 -8.91 -12.74 26.52
CA ASP A 380 -10.36 -12.76 26.31
C ASP A 380 -11.06 -11.56 26.96
N ALA A 381 -10.59 -11.10 28.13
CA ALA A 381 -11.20 -9.97 28.83
C ALA A 381 -11.00 -8.67 28.03
N PHE A 382 -9.78 -8.45 27.54
CA PHE A 382 -9.49 -7.29 26.70
C PHE A 382 -10.21 -7.35 25.35
N TYR A 383 -10.17 -8.49 24.66
CA TYR A 383 -10.74 -8.62 23.32
C TYR A 383 -12.26 -8.74 23.32
N THR A 384 -12.88 -9.23 24.39
CA THR A 384 -14.33 -9.09 24.57
C THR A 384 -14.72 -7.61 24.58
N ARG A 385 -13.95 -6.76 25.27
CA ARG A 385 -14.21 -5.32 25.34
C ARG A 385 -14.01 -4.63 23.99
N THR A 386 -12.90 -4.89 23.29
CA THR A 386 -12.65 -4.25 21.98
C THR A 386 -13.67 -4.70 20.93
N ASN A 387 -14.03 -5.98 20.91
CA ASN A 387 -15.06 -6.50 20.00
C ASN A 387 -16.45 -5.89 20.28
N GLN A 388 -16.83 -5.76 21.55
CA GLN A 388 -18.08 -5.08 21.94
C GLN A 388 -18.10 -3.62 21.53
N ILE A 389 -17.00 -2.88 21.73
CA ILE A 389 -16.87 -1.49 21.29
C ILE A 389 -17.13 -1.38 19.80
N ALA A 390 -16.51 -2.24 18.99
CA ALA A 390 -16.64 -2.19 17.54
C ALA A 390 -18.09 -2.42 17.10
N HIS A 391 -18.77 -3.44 17.60
CA HIS A 391 -20.18 -3.71 17.26
C HIS A 391 -21.15 -2.62 17.76
N GLN A 392 -20.84 -1.97 18.88
CA GLN A 392 -21.66 -0.85 19.37
C GLN A 392 -21.52 0.39 18.49
N LEU A 393 -20.31 0.67 18.00
CA LEU A 393 -20.03 1.86 17.19
C LEU A 393 -20.36 1.67 15.70
N ASP A 394 -20.23 0.45 15.19
CA ASP A 394 -20.52 0.08 13.81
C ASP A 394 -21.05 -1.37 13.73
N PRO A 395 -22.38 -1.56 13.74
CA PRO A 395 -22.98 -2.88 13.59
C PRO A 395 -22.99 -3.37 12.13
N SER A 396 -22.52 -2.55 11.17
CA SER A 396 -22.65 -2.85 9.73
C SER A 396 -21.45 -3.58 9.14
N ARG A 397 -20.37 -3.75 9.91
CA ARG A 397 -19.12 -4.39 9.46
C ARG A 397 -18.72 -5.52 10.40
N ALA A 398 -18.07 -6.52 9.83
CA ALA A 398 -17.47 -7.61 10.58
C ALA A 398 -16.25 -7.14 11.37
N THR A 399 -15.97 -7.81 12.48
CA THR A 399 -14.73 -7.67 13.23
C THR A 399 -13.75 -8.81 12.93
N SER A 400 -12.48 -8.56 13.14
CA SER A 400 -11.39 -9.52 13.01
C SER A 400 -10.27 -9.19 13.99
N GLY A 401 -9.31 -10.10 14.11
CA GLY A 401 -8.09 -9.86 14.86
C GLY A 401 -6.96 -10.75 14.38
N VAL A 402 -5.90 -10.11 13.87
CA VAL A 402 -4.76 -10.78 13.26
C VAL A 402 -3.93 -11.52 14.29
N ARG A 403 -3.60 -12.78 14.00
CA ARG A 403 -2.86 -13.68 14.89
C ARG A 403 -2.00 -14.68 14.13
N TYR A 404 -0.96 -15.18 14.76
CA TYR A 404 -0.11 -16.26 14.25
C TYR A 404 -0.39 -17.63 14.91
N LEU A 405 -1.26 -17.65 15.92
CA LEU A 405 -1.64 -18.84 16.68
C LEU A 405 -2.76 -19.61 15.97
N GLU A 406 -2.58 -20.92 15.81
CA GLU A 406 -3.66 -21.84 15.41
C GLU A 406 -4.60 -22.04 16.60
N LYS A 407 -5.89 -22.25 16.31
CA LYS A 407 -6.93 -22.56 17.31
C LYS A 407 -7.03 -21.54 18.46
N SER A 408 -6.57 -20.32 18.24
CA SER A 408 -6.70 -19.21 19.18
C SER A 408 -8.18 -18.86 19.37
N HIS A 409 -8.52 -18.33 20.54
CA HIS A 409 -9.90 -18.01 20.89
C HIS A 409 -10.50 -17.01 19.90
N LEU A 410 -11.65 -17.37 19.30
CA LEU A 410 -12.33 -16.55 18.30
C LEU A 410 -13.53 -15.84 18.93
N LEU A 411 -13.35 -14.56 19.27
CA LEU A 411 -14.41 -13.68 19.75
C LEU A 411 -15.00 -12.81 18.63
N GLU A 412 -14.23 -12.63 17.56
CA GLU A 412 -14.54 -11.82 16.39
C GLU A 412 -15.36 -12.58 15.33
N ASP A 413 -15.79 -11.89 14.27
CA ASP A 413 -16.56 -12.50 13.18
C ASP A 413 -15.71 -13.27 12.17
N VAL A 414 -14.45 -12.86 12.00
CA VAL A 414 -13.53 -13.41 11.00
C VAL A 414 -12.23 -13.84 11.67
N TYR A 415 -11.78 -15.06 11.36
CA TYR A 415 -10.50 -15.55 11.81
C TYR A 415 -9.41 -15.10 10.82
N ALA A 416 -8.65 -14.06 11.15
CA ALA A 416 -7.48 -13.63 10.37
C ALA A 416 -6.20 -14.26 10.91
N TYR A 417 -5.51 -15.02 10.07
CA TYR A 417 -4.33 -15.82 10.42
C TYR A 417 -3.12 -15.42 9.57
N ASN A 418 -1.99 -15.20 10.25
CA ASN A 418 -0.69 -15.04 9.61
C ASN A 418 -0.12 -16.42 9.28
N ASP A 419 -0.28 -16.85 8.02
CA ASP A 419 0.18 -18.15 7.56
C ASP A 419 1.60 -18.08 7.01
N PHE A 420 2.57 -18.11 7.92
CA PHE A 420 3.99 -18.20 7.59
C PHE A 420 4.49 -19.65 7.41
N SER A 421 3.61 -20.61 7.18
CA SER A 421 4.03 -22.01 7.04
C SER A 421 4.68 -22.36 5.71
N HIS A 422 4.48 -21.53 4.68
CA HIS A 422 5.10 -21.74 3.38
C HIS A 422 6.59 -21.38 3.41
N ASN A 423 7.46 -22.38 3.23
CA ASN A 423 8.92 -22.21 3.24
C ASN A 423 9.57 -22.47 1.87
N GLY A 424 8.76 -22.51 0.80
CA GLY A 424 9.17 -22.86 -0.56
C GLY A 424 8.83 -24.30 -0.96
N VAL A 425 8.76 -25.24 -0.02
CA VAL A 425 8.45 -26.66 -0.31
C VAL A 425 7.19 -27.17 0.37
N THR A 426 6.77 -26.55 1.47
CA THR A 426 5.49 -26.85 2.13
C THR A 426 4.30 -26.32 1.32
N PRO A 427 3.07 -26.81 1.56
CA PRO A 427 1.86 -26.24 0.95
C PRO A 427 1.78 -24.72 1.13
N GLY A 428 1.19 -24.02 0.16
CA GLY A 428 1.12 -22.56 0.16
C GLY A 428 0.11 -21.98 1.17
N ALA A 429 -0.86 -22.76 1.63
CA ALA A 429 -1.84 -22.35 2.62
C ALA A 429 -2.25 -23.56 3.46
N LYS A 430 -2.44 -23.38 4.77
CA LYS A 430 -2.95 -24.41 5.65
C LYS A 430 -4.45 -24.66 5.43
N PRO A 431 -4.93 -25.90 5.58
CA PRO A 431 -6.35 -26.18 5.57
C PRO A 431 -7.08 -25.45 6.70
N LYS A 432 -8.28 -24.92 6.43
CA LYS A 432 -9.05 -24.16 7.43
C LYS A 432 -9.28 -24.92 8.73
N LYS A 433 -9.57 -26.22 8.61
CA LYS A 433 -9.81 -27.13 9.76
C LYS A 433 -8.61 -27.27 10.70
N ASP A 434 -7.41 -26.95 10.26
CA ASP A 434 -6.20 -27.05 11.08
C ASP A 434 -5.90 -25.70 11.75
N VAL A 435 -6.43 -24.61 11.21
CA VAL A 435 -6.16 -23.23 11.65
C VAL A 435 -7.22 -22.68 12.60
N THR A 436 -8.50 -22.64 12.20
CA THR A 436 -9.56 -21.97 13.00
C THR A 436 -10.24 -22.95 13.95
N PRO A 437 -10.62 -22.54 15.19
CA PRO A 437 -11.43 -23.38 16.08
C PRO A 437 -12.89 -23.51 15.63
N ASP A 438 -13.37 -22.62 14.74
CA ASP A 438 -14.76 -22.59 14.28
C ASP A 438 -14.82 -22.64 12.74
N MET A 439 -15.39 -23.73 12.20
CA MET A 439 -15.56 -23.93 10.76
C MET A 439 -16.71 -23.11 10.17
N GLY A 440 -17.61 -22.59 11.00
CA GLY A 440 -18.72 -21.72 10.59
C GLY A 440 -18.33 -20.27 10.31
N LYS A 441 -17.13 -19.85 10.70
CA LYS A 441 -16.60 -18.49 10.53
C LYS A 441 -15.65 -18.38 9.35
N ALA A 442 -15.54 -17.22 8.72
CA ALA A 442 -14.62 -17.04 7.59
C ALA A 442 -13.15 -17.12 8.05
N LEU A 443 -12.27 -17.63 7.18
CA LEU A 443 -10.82 -17.64 7.37
C LEU A 443 -10.16 -16.71 6.35
N LEU A 444 -9.26 -15.86 6.82
CA LEU A 444 -8.47 -14.95 5.99
C LEU A 444 -6.98 -15.15 6.27
N ILE A 445 -6.15 -15.25 5.24
CA ILE A 445 -4.69 -15.15 5.40
C ILE A 445 -4.35 -13.65 5.46
N SER A 446 -4.03 -13.14 6.65
CA SER A 446 -3.74 -11.70 6.87
C SER A 446 -2.29 -11.33 6.57
N GLU A 447 -1.37 -12.29 6.66
CA GLU A 447 0.03 -12.15 6.26
C GLU A 447 0.57 -13.51 5.78
N CYS A 448 1.49 -13.46 4.84
CA CYS A 448 2.26 -14.60 4.35
C CYS A 448 3.58 -14.12 3.75
N ASN A 449 4.52 -15.03 3.52
CA ASN A 449 5.87 -14.74 3.01
C ASN A 449 6.66 -13.80 3.94
N GLY A 450 6.96 -12.57 3.54
CA GLY A 450 7.68 -11.62 4.38
C GLY A 450 9.03 -12.14 4.88
N HIS A 451 9.19 -12.17 6.21
CA HIS A 451 10.40 -12.63 6.88
C HIS A 451 10.77 -14.10 6.58
N MET A 452 9.84 -14.90 6.03
CA MET A 452 10.12 -16.26 5.59
C MET A 452 11.05 -16.32 4.37
N TYR A 453 11.16 -15.23 3.60
CA TYR A 453 12.06 -15.14 2.44
C TYR A 453 12.43 -13.70 2.06
N PRO A 454 13.24 -12.99 2.87
CA PRO A 454 13.67 -11.62 2.57
C PRO A 454 14.38 -11.56 1.21
N THR A 455 14.02 -10.58 0.39
CA THR A 455 14.48 -10.47 -1.00
C THR A 455 14.77 -9.03 -1.37
N LYS A 456 16.05 -8.74 -1.59
CA LYS A 456 16.56 -7.45 -2.05
C LYS A 456 16.43 -7.35 -3.57
N ALA A 457 16.35 -6.13 -4.08
CA ALA A 457 16.30 -5.90 -5.54
C ALA A 457 17.57 -6.38 -6.26
N PHE A 458 18.70 -6.46 -5.54
CA PHE A 458 20.01 -6.88 -6.02
C PHE A 458 20.40 -8.32 -5.64
N ASP A 459 19.49 -9.12 -5.07
CA ASP A 459 19.74 -10.55 -4.93
C ASP A 459 19.83 -11.22 -6.32
N ASP A 460 20.45 -12.39 -6.40
CA ASP A 460 20.62 -13.09 -7.67
C ASP A 460 19.28 -13.43 -8.35
N GLY A 461 19.33 -13.71 -9.66
CA GLY A 461 18.14 -14.05 -10.45
C GLY A 461 17.30 -15.18 -9.84
N PRO A 462 17.91 -16.35 -9.51
CA PRO A 462 17.20 -17.45 -8.88
C PRO A 462 16.51 -17.10 -7.55
N HIS A 463 17.13 -16.31 -6.69
CA HIS A 463 16.52 -15.89 -5.43
C HIS A 463 15.31 -14.98 -5.65
N ARG A 464 15.42 -14.00 -6.55
CA ARG A 464 14.29 -13.13 -6.93
C ARG A 464 13.15 -13.90 -7.59
N GLN A 465 13.48 -14.91 -8.41
CA GLN A 465 12.49 -15.82 -9.00
C GLN A 465 11.75 -16.61 -7.92
N GLU A 466 12.46 -17.22 -6.97
CA GLU A 466 11.84 -17.98 -5.90
C GLU A 466 10.95 -17.11 -5.00
N HIS A 467 11.33 -15.85 -4.75
CA HIS A 467 10.45 -14.89 -4.06
C HIS A 467 9.10 -14.73 -4.77
N ALA A 468 9.11 -14.52 -6.08
CA ALA A 468 7.88 -14.43 -6.88
C ALA A 468 7.08 -15.75 -6.84
N LEU A 469 7.75 -16.90 -6.96
CA LEU A 469 7.09 -18.21 -6.92
C LEU A 469 6.44 -18.51 -5.57
N ARG A 470 6.99 -18.04 -4.44
CA ARG A 470 6.34 -18.16 -3.14
C ARG A 470 5.02 -17.42 -3.10
N HIS A 471 4.95 -16.20 -3.64
CA HIS A 471 3.69 -15.47 -3.78
C HIS A 471 2.69 -16.22 -4.68
N VAL A 472 3.15 -16.81 -5.79
CA VAL A 472 2.31 -17.65 -6.67
C VAL A 472 1.75 -18.85 -5.91
N ARG A 473 2.60 -19.59 -5.20
CA ARG A 473 2.20 -20.82 -4.48
C ARG A 473 1.19 -20.53 -3.36
N VAL A 474 1.40 -19.48 -2.58
CA VAL A 474 0.45 -19.08 -1.53
C VAL A 474 -0.88 -18.64 -2.12
N GLN A 475 -0.88 -17.72 -3.09
CA GLN A 475 -2.11 -17.27 -3.72
C GLN A 475 -2.85 -18.43 -4.40
N ASN A 476 -2.16 -19.26 -5.18
CA ASN A 476 -2.77 -20.41 -5.85
C ASN A 476 -3.38 -21.39 -4.84
N ALA A 477 -2.70 -21.68 -3.72
CA ALA A 477 -3.24 -22.55 -2.69
C ALA A 477 -4.51 -21.96 -2.03
N ALA A 478 -4.48 -20.66 -1.69
CA ALA A 478 -5.63 -19.97 -1.12
C ALA A 478 -6.83 -19.97 -2.09
N TYR A 479 -6.62 -19.66 -3.38
CA TYR A 479 -7.65 -19.76 -4.42
C TYR A 479 -8.20 -21.19 -4.57
N ALA A 480 -7.31 -22.18 -4.67
CA ALA A 480 -7.69 -23.59 -4.88
C ALA A 480 -8.53 -24.15 -3.72
N SER A 481 -8.29 -23.67 -2.50
CA SER A 481 -8.96 -24.15 -1.29
C SER A 481 -10.47 -23.87 -1.28
N LYS A 482 -10.90 -22.75 -1.90
CA LYS A 482 -12.27 -22.20 -1.87
C LYS A 482 -12.86 -21.95 -0.46
N GLU A 483 -12.06 -22.12 0.60
CA GLU A 483 -12.44 -21.93 2.01
C GLU A 483 -11.80 -20.67 2.62
N HIS A 484 -10.79 -20.09 1.96
CA HIS A 484 -10.17 -18.83 2.32
C HIS A 484 -10.91 -17.65 1.66
N ALA A 485 -11.23 -16.63 2.45
CA ALA A 485 -11.80 -15.38 1.95
C ALA A 485 -10.82 -14.58 1.08
N GLY A 486 -9.51 -14.79 1.28
CA GLY A 486 -8.45 -14.13 0.53
C GLY A 486 -7.09 -14.32 1.18
N CYS A 487 -6.12 -13.57 0.67
CA CYS A 487 -4.74 -13.58 1.14
C CYS A 487 -4.10 -12.20 0.99
N PHE A 488 -3.46 -11.74 2.06
CA PHE A 488 -2.70 -10.49 2.13
C PHE A 488 -1.20 -10.81 2.22
N GLY A 489 -0.46 -10.53 1.15
CA GLY A 489 0.99 -10.73 1.17
C GLY A 489 1.70 -9.74 2.10
N TRP A 490 2.72 -10.19 2.83
CA TRP A 490 3.68 -9.33 3.50
C TRP A 490 4.88 -9.11 2.57
N CYS A 491 5.06 -7.93 1.95
CA CYS A 491 4.24 -6.71 2.00
C CYS A 491 4.30 -5.90 0.69
N MET A 492 3.64 -4.73 0.63
CA MET A 492 3.66 -3.85 -0.55
C MET A 492 5.07 -3.36 -0.90
N PHE A 493 5.79 -2.80 0.06
CA PHE A 493 7.11 -2.21 -0.16
C PHE A 493 8.04 -2.45 1.05
N ASP A 494 9.34 -2.39 0.81
CA ASP A 494 10.35 -2.47 1.87
C ASP A 494 10.25 -1.28 2.83
N TYR A 495 10.34 -1.53 4.13
CA TYR A 495 10.10 -0.52 5.16
C TYR A 495 11.22 -0.47 6.20
N GLN A 496 11.37 0.70 6.83
CA GLN A 496 12.32 0.88 7.93
C GLN A 496 11.79 0.26 9.22
N THR A 497 12.69 -0.32 10.00
CA THR A 497 12.34 -1.07 11.21
C THR A 497 13.35 -0.89 12.35
N HIS A 498 12.97 -1.29 13.56
CA HIS A 498 13.84 -1.30 14.73
C HIS A 498 15.00 -2.29 14.58
N LYS A 499 15.99 -2.17 15.46
CA LYS A 499 17.21 -3.00 15.48
C LYS A 499 16.97 -4.51 15.57
N ASP A 500 15.80 -4.93 16.03
CA ASP A 500 15.47 -6.33 16.30
C ASP A 500 15.03 -7.07 15.02
N PHE A 501 14.81 -6.33 13.92
CA PHE A 501 14.33 -6.85 12.65
C PHE A 501 15.20 -6.39 11.46
N GLY A 502 14.85 -6.89 10.28
CA GLY A 502 15.51 -6.54 9.03
C GLY A 502 16.88 -7.18 8.82
N SER A 503 17.66 -6.64 7.88
CA SER A 503 19.00 -7.16 7.54
C SER A 503 20.13 -6.52 8.35
N GLY A 504 19.83 -5.95 9.53
CA GLY A 504 20.80 -5.23 10.37
C GLY A 504 21.06 -3.78 9.95
N ASP A 505 20.60 -3.39 8.77
CA ASP A 505 20.64 -2.04 8.20
C ASP A 505 19.34 -1.26 8.42
N ARG A 506 18.44 -1.80 9.27
CA ARG A 506 17.15 -1.20 9.63
C ARG A 506 16.13 -1.21 8.49
N ILE A 507 16.29 -2.10 7.50
CA ILE A 507 15.29 -2.35 6.45
C ILE A 507 14.80 -3.80 6.50
N CYS A 508 13.48 -3.96 6.44
CA CYS A 508 12.82 -5.22 6.17
C CYS A 508 12.59 -5.36 4.66
N TYR A 509 13.37 -6.23 4.01
CA TYR A 509 13.32 -6.49 2.57
C TYR A 509 12.21 -7.49 2.21
N HIS A 510 10.97 -7.15 2.56
CA HIS A 510 9.79 -7.99 2.43
C HIS A 510 8.86 -7.55 1.29
N GLY A 511 9.09 -6.34 0.75
CA GLY A 511 8.22 -5.75 -0.24
C GLY A 511 8.29 -6.46 -1.57
N VAL A 512 7.14 -6.56 -2.25
CA VAL A 512 7.08 -6.84 -3.69
C VAL A 512 7.57 -5.63 -4.51
N LEU A 513 7.57 -4.45 -3.90
CA LEU A 513 8.23 -3.23 -4.35
C LEU A 513 9.43 -2.89 -3.44
N ASP A 514 10.36 -2.05 -3.92
CA ASP A 514 11.36 -1.41 -3.05
C ASP A 514 10.74 -0.27 -2.20
N SER A 515 11.53 0.36 -1.33
CA SER A 515 11.08 1.45 -0.45
C SER A 515 10.52 2.67 -1.19
N PHE A 516 10.92 2.89 -2.45
CA PHE A 516 10.44 3.96 -3.34
C PHE A 516 9.29 3.52 -4.25
N ARG A 517 8.75 2.32 -4.00
CA ARG A 517 7.68 1.68 -4.78
C ARG A 517 8.13 1.22 -6.17
N ASN A 518 9.41 1.12 -6.50
CA ASN A 518 9.85 0.48 -7.75
C ASN A 518 9.53 -1.03 -7.73
N PRO A 519 9.05 -1.62 -8.84
CA PRO A 519 8.62 -3.02 -8.84
C PRO A 519 9.81 -3.97 -8.85
N LYS A 520 9.86 -4.87 -7.85
CA LYS A 520 10.68 -6.08 -7.92
C LYS A 520 9.96 -7.14 -8.75
N LEU A 521 10.61 -8.27 -9.01
CA LEU A 521 10.03 -9.35 -9.80
C LEU A 521 8.69 -9.88 -9.21
N ALA A 522 8.57 -9.96 -7.89
CA ALA A 522 7.36 -10.43 -7.22
C ALA A 522 6.14 -9.52 -7.45
N ALA A 523 6.32 -8.25 -7.81
CA ALA A 523 5.21 -7.37 -8.19
C ALA A 523 4.46 -7.89 -9.42
N ALA A 524 5.16 -8.57 -10.34
CA ALA A 524 4.55 -9.14 -11.54
C ALA A 524 3.52 -10.23 -11.24
N VAL A 525 3.64 -10.90 -10.08
CA VAL A 525 2.67 -11.91 -9.64
C VAL A 525 1.29 -11.29 -9.42
N TYR A 526 1.26 -10.07 -8.85
CA TYR A 526 0.03 -9.34 -8.56
C TYR A 526 -0.46 -8.60 -9.80
N ALA A 527 0.45 -7.89 -10.48
CA ALA A 527 0.13 -7.15 -11.70
C ALA A 527 -0.50 -8.06 -12.77
N SER A 528 0.01 -9.28 -12.96
CA SER A 528 -0.55 -10.18 -13.98
C SER A 528 -1.95 -10.69 -13.66
N GLN A 529 -2.51 -10.44 -12.47
CA GLN A 529 -3.85 -10.92 -12.12
C GLN A 529 -4.99 -9.96 -12.51
N GLY A 530 -4.66 -8.80 -13.08
CA GLY A 530 -5.63 -7.87 -13.65
C GLY A 530 -5.89 -8.13 -15.14
N ASP A 531 -7.04 -7.68 -15.64
CA ASP A 531 -7.47 -7.86 -17.04
C ASP A 531 -7.30 -6.58 -17.89
N THR A 532 -6.94 -5.44 -17.29
CA THR A 532 -6.96 -4.13 -17.97
C THR A 532 -5.72 -3.88 -18.82
N ASP A 533 -4.52 -4.11 -18.25
CA ASP A 533 -3.26 -3.72 -18.86
C ASP A 533 -2.44 -4.96 -19.24
N PRO A 534 -1.91 -5.07 -20.48
CA PRO A 534 -1.08 -6.21 -20.85
C PRO A 534 0.20 -6.31 -20.01
N VAL A 535 0.35 -7.39 -19.25
CA VAL A 535 1.54 -7.70 -18.44
C VAL A 535 2.39 -8.75 -19.15
N LEU A 536 3.72 -8.53 -19.17
CA LEU A 536 4.69 -9.51 -19.64
C LEU A 536 6.02 -9.29 -18.92
N VAL A 537 6.35 -10.16 -17.97
CA VAL A 537 7.60 -10.13 -17.20
C VAL A 537 8.19 -11.54 -17.15
N VAL A 538 9.47 -11.66 -17.49
CA VAL A 538 10.22 -12.93 -17.44
C VAL A 538 11.08 -12.93 -16.19
N SER A 539 11.12 -14.04 -15.45
CA SER A 539 11.86 -14.17 -14.20
C SER A 539 13.38 -14.24 -14.33
N SER A 540 13.89 -14.44 -15.55
CA SER A 540 15.31 -14.60 -15.85
C SER A 540 15.77 -13.52 -16.83
N SER A 541 17.03 -13.10 -16.71
CA SER A 541 17.73 -12.29 -17.72
C SER A 541 17.94 -13.05 -19.03
N MET A 542 17.77 -14.38 -19.01
CA MET A 542 18.09 -15.30 -20.10
C MET A 542 19.58 -15.32 -20.49
N ASP A 543 20.43 -14.72 -19.66
CA ASP A 543 21.87 -14.79 -19.76
C ASP A 543 22.42 -15.96 -18.94
N ILE A 544 23.15 -16.85 -19.62
CA ILE A 544 23.70 -18.05 -18.98
C ILE A 544 24.69 -17.71 -17.85
N GLY A 545 25.39 -16.58 -17.95
CA GLY A 545 26.41 -16.15 -16.99
C GLY A 545 25.87 -15.86 -15.59
N ASP A 546 24.59 -15.50 -15.47
CA ASP A 546 23.92 -15.26 -14.19
C ASP A 546 23.55 -16.57 -13.45
N ASN A 547 23.67 -17.72 -14.12
CA ASN A 547 23.19 -18.99 -13.60
C ASN A 547 24.34 -19.95 -13.29
N PRO A 548 24.24 -20.75 -12.20
CA PRO A 548 25.23 -21.78 -11.89
C PRO A 548 25.51 -22.70 -13.08
N ALA A 549 26.80 -22.96 -13.34
CA ALA A 549 27.27 -23.77 -14.46
C ALA A 549 26.86 -23.29 -15.87
N GLY A 550 26.38 -22.05 -16.03
CA GLY A 550 25.93 -21.56 -17.32
C GLY A 550 24.58 -22.15 -17.77
N GLN A 551 23.78 -22.65 -16.83
CA GLN A 551 22.52 -23.35 -17.13
C GLN A 551 21.33 -22.46 -16.84
N LEU A 552 20.57 -22.08 -17.87
CA LEU A 552 19.38 -21.22 -17.72
C LEU A 552 18.31 -21.77 -16.76
N GLY A 553 18.27 -23.09 -16.59
CA GLY A 553 17.26 -23.75 -15.76
C GLY A 553 15.85 -23.50 -16.28
N THR A 554 14.89 -23.43 -15.35
CA THR A 554 13.50 -23.10 -15.64
C THR A 554 13.26 -21.63 -15.33
N ALA A 555 12.76 -20.90 -16.33
CA ALA A 555 12.24 -19.55 -16.18
C ALA A 555 10.70 -19.56 -16.15
N TYR A 556 10.12 -18.49 -15.64
CA TYR A 556 8.69 -18.29 -15.54
C TYR A 556 8.32 -16.95 -16.18
N VAL A 557 7.17 -16.92 -16.84
CA VAL A 557 6.66 -15.73 -17.52
C VAL A 557 5.34 -15.32 -16.87
N PHE A 558 5.36 -14.20 -16.17
CA PHE A 558 4.17 -13.58 -15.56
C PHE A 558 3.47 -12.74 -16.61
N SER A 559 2.24 -13.13 -16.97
CA SER A 559 1.44 -12.46 -17.99
C SER A 559 -0.04 -12.78 -17.80
N ASN A 560 -0.90 -11.84 -18.19
CA ASN A 560 -2.36 -12.02 -18.29
C ASN A 560 -2.83 -12.36 -19.71
N ALA A 561 -1.90 -12.59 -20.64
CA ALA A 561 -2.25 -13.01 -21.99
C ALA A 561 -2.60 -14.50 -22.06
N GLN A 562 -3.41 -14.90 -23.04
CA GLN A 562 -3.79 -16.31 -23.27
C GLN A 562 -2.60 -17.24 -23.55
N GLN A 563 -1.52 -16.72 -24.16
CA GLN A 563 -0.29 -17.46 -24.42
C GLN A 563 0.89 -16.50 -24.60
N VAL A 564 2.11 -17.03 -24.49
CA VAL A 564 3.34 -16.31 -24.83
C VAL A 564 4.12 -17.06 -25.90
N ARG A 565 4.43 -16.42 -27.03
CA ARG A 565 5.28 -17.00 -28.08
C ARG A 565 6.74 -16.68 -27.79
N LEU A 566 7.58 -17.71 -27.78
CA LEU A 566 9.01 -17.62 -27.58
C LEU A 566 9.75 -17.70 -28.91
N TYR A 567 10.75 -16.83 -29.09
CA TYR A 567 11.64 -16.81 -30.24
C TYR A 567 13.10 -16.80 -29.77
N LYS A 568 13.97 -17.48 -30.51
CA LYS A 568 15.43 -17.50 -30.36
C LYS A 568 16.06 -17.00 -31.66
N ASN A 569 16.78 -15.89 -31.60
CA ASN A 569 17.36 -15.22 -32.78
C ASN A 569 16.30 -15.00 -33.89
N ASP A 570 15.12 -14.52 -33.48
CA ASP A 570 13.94 -14.27 -34.32
C ASP A 570 13.32 -15.52 -34.98
N VAL A 571 13.81 -16.72 -34.65
CA VAL A 571 13.18 -18.00 -35.04
C VAL A 571 12.22 -18.45 -33.95
N PHE A 572 11.00 -18.83 -34.35
CA PHE A 572 9.99 -19.34 -33.42
C PHE A 572 10.47 -20.62 -32.73
N VAL A 573 10.35 -20.66 -31.41
CA VAL A 573 10.72 -21.79 -30.56
C VAL A 573 9.46 -22.56 -30.19
N THR A 574 8.56 -21.92 -29.45
CA THR A 574 7.34 -22.57 -28.92
C THR A 574 6.32 -21.52 -28.48
N ALA A 575 5.09 -21.96 -28.21
CA ALA A 575 4.06 -21.16 -27.55
C ALA A 575 3.81 -21.70 -26.14
N LEU A 576 4.12 -20.89 -25.13
CA LEU A 576 3.88 -21.18 -23.73
C LEU A 576 2.39 -21.00 -23.43
N ARG A 577 1.74 -22.07 -22.97
CA ARG A 577 0.28 -22.12 -22.67
C ARG A 577 -0.05 -22.81 -21.36
N GLN A 578 0.96 -23.37 -20.70
CA GLN A 578 0.77 -24.25 -19.55
C GLN A 578 1.34 -23.60 -18.31
N SER A 579 0.65 -23.82 -17.20
CA SER A 579 1.13 -23.54 -15.85
C SER A 579 0.84 -24.75 -14.97
N GLU A 580 1.71 -24.99 -14.00
CA GLU A 580 1.44 -25.97 -12.93
C GLU A 580 0.42 -25.44 -11.90
N TRP A 581 0.26 -24.12 -11.83
CA TRP A 581 -0.73 -23.46 -10.98
C TRP A 581 -2.00 -23.20 -11.79
N THR A 582 -3.12 -23.79 -11.36
CA THR A 582 -4.35 -23.80 -12.16
C THR A 582 -5.51 -23.05 -11.50
N ALA A 583 -5.33 -22.55 -10.27
CA ALA A 583 -6.38 -21.87 -9.52
C ALA A 583 -6.32 -20.34 -9.61
N LEU A 584 -5.18 -19.77 -10.01
CA LEU A 584 -5.05 -18.33 -10.24
C LEU A 584 -5.84 -17.91 -11.49
N PRO A 585 -6.39 -16.68 -11.53
CA PRO A 585 -6.95 -16.12 -12.76
C PRO A 585 -5.95 -16.12 -13.92
N HIS A 586 -4.72 -15.69 -13.65
CA HIS A 586 -3.64 -15.57 -14.62
C HIS A 586 -2.36 -16.23 -14.10
N PRO A 587 -2.27 -17.56 -14.18
CA PRO A 587 -1.12 -18.28 -13.67
C PRO A 587 0.11 -18.05 -14.55
N PRO A 588 1.33 -17.97 -13.98
CA PRO A 588 2.53 -17.75 -14.77
C PRO A 588 2.82 -18.95 -15.67
N PHE A 589 3.33 -18.68 -16.87
CA PHE A 589 3.75 -19.71 -17.80
C PHE A 589 5.12 -20.28 -17.43
N VAL A 590 5.31 -21.57 -17.65
CA VAL A 590 6.60 -22.25 -17.48
C VAL A 590 7.39 -22.20 -18.78
N MET A 591 8.66 -21.79 -18.70
CA MET A 591 9.62 -21.83 -19.79
C MET A 591 10.82 -22.70 -19.37
N ASP A 592 10.82 -23.95 -19.82
CA ASP A 592 11.87 -24.95 -19.59
C ASP A 592 12.39 -25.59 -20.89
N ASP A 593 11.79 -25.23 -22.02
CA ASP A 593 12.16 -25.71 -23.36
C ASP A 593 12.69 -24.54 -24.23
N THR A 594 14.01 -24.51 -24.37
CA THR A 594 14.75 -23.55 -25.21
C THR A 594 14.86 -23.98 -26.67
N ILE A 595 14.38 -25.18 -27.02
CA ILE A 595 14.52 -25.79 -28.34
C ILE A 595 13.20 -25.81 -29.08
N GLY A 596 12.10 -26.24 -28.45
CA GLY A 596 10.77 -26.31 -29.03
C GLY A 596 10.75 -26.96 -30.41
N GLU A 597 10.35 -26.20 -31.43
CA GLU A 597 10.22 -26.60 -32.83
C GLU A 597 11.51 -26.37 -33.66
N LEU A 598 12.60 -25.92 -33.05
CA LEU A 598 13.83 -25.57 -33.78
C LEU A 598 14.46 -26.77 -34.50
N LEU A 599 14.43 -27.99 -33.92
CA LEU A 599 14.98 -29.17 -34.62
C LEU A 599 14.14 -29.58 -35.84
N GLU A 600 12.86 -29.26 -35.85
CA GLU A 600 11.97 -29.55 -36.98
C GLU A 600 12.15 -28.50 -38.08
N THR A 601 12.20 -27.22 -37.68
CA THR A 601 12.27 -26.09 -38.61
C THR A 601 13.67 -25.83 -39.16
N GLN A 602 14.72 -26.06 -38.35
CA GLN A 602 16.11 -25.73 -38.70
C GLN A 602 16.95 -26.96 -39.08
N GLU A 603 16.68 -28.13 -38.50
CA GLU A 603 17.40 -29.39 -38.80
C GLU A 603 16.57 -30.35 -39.67
N HIS A 604 15.32 -29.99 -39.98
CA HIS A 604 14.38 -30.81 -40.77
C HIS A 604 14.16 -32.21 -40.20
N PHE A 605 14.27 -32.38 -38.88
CA PHE A 605 13.97 -33.65 -38.23
C PHE A 605 12.47 -33.94 -38.27
N SER A 606 12.10 -35.21 -38.40
CA SER A 606 10.71 -35.60 -38.21
C SER A 606 10.27 -35.33 -36.76
N PRO A 607 8.98 -35.06 -36.49
CA PRO A 607 8.50 -34.71 -35.15
C PRO A 607 8.92 -35.72 -34.07
N ALA A 608 8.89 -37.02 -34.39
CA ALA A 608 9.32 -38.08 -33.46
C ALA A 608 10.83 -38.00 -33.14
N LYS A 609 11.67 -37.74 -34.16
CA LYS A 609 13.13 -37.58 -33.98
C LYS A 609 13.42 -36.32 -33.18
N ALA A 610 12.79 -35.20 -33.54
CA ALA A 610 12.96 -33.92 -32.86
C ALA A 610 12.60 -34.02 -31.38
N ALA A 611 11.45 -34.60 -31.04
CA ALA A 611 11.03 -34.78 -29.65
C ALA A 611 12.01 -35.64 -28.83
N ALA A 612 12.49 -36.75 -29.41
CA ALA A 612 13.42 -37.64 -28.71
C ALA A 612 14.80 -37.00 -28.49
N VAL A 613 15.33 -36.31 -29.50
CA VAL A 613 16.62 -35.62 -29.44
C VAL A 613 16.53 -34.39 -28.52
N ARG A 614 15.48 -33.59 -28.64
CA ARG A 614 15.23 -32.41 -27.77
C ARG A 614 15.27 -32.78 -26.30
N ASP A 615 14.51 -33.80 -25.90
CA ASP A 615 14.46 -34.23 -24.49
C ASP A 615 15.84 -34.70 -23.99
N CYS A 616 16.62 -35.39 -24.83
CA CYS A 616 18.01 -35.73 -24.52
C CYS A 616 18.90 -34.48 -24.36
N LEU A 617 18.81 -33.50 -25.26
CA LEU A 617 19.61 -32.27 -25.22
C LEU A 617 19.28 -31.41 -23.99
N LEU A 618 17.99 -31.22 -23.69
CA LEU A 618 17.54 -30.50 -22.50
C LEU A 618 17.99 -31.20 -21.21
N ALA A 619 17.89 -32.54 -21.15
CA ALA A 619 18.38 -33.31 -20.02
C ALA A 619 19.90 -33.22 -19.85
N ALA A 620 20.67 -33.21 -20.94
CA ALA A 620 22.11 -32.96 -20.88
C ALA A 620 22.42 -31.55 -20.34
N GLY A 621 21.59 -30.56 -20.68
CA GLY A 621 21.71 -29.20 -20.15
C GLY A 621 21.42 -29.15 -18.66
N LYS A 622 20.37 -29.84 -18.21
CA LYS A 622 19.92 -29.84 -16.81
C LYS A 622 20.83 -30.63 -15.86
N TYR A 623 21.30 -31.80 -16.26
CA TYR A 623 22.02 -32.73 -15.38
C TYR A 623 23.54 -32.77 -15.64
N GLY A 624 23.98 -32.24 -16.77
CA GLY A 624 25.31 -32.52 -17.31
C GLY A 624 25.45 -34.00 -17.72
N LEU A 625 26.43 -34.30 -18.58
CA LEU A 625 26.65 -35.66 -19.06
C LEU A 625 27.06 -36.64 -17.95
N ALA A 626 27.84 -36.16 -16.97
CA ALA A 626 28.26 -36.98 -15.83
C ALA A 626 27.09 -37.32 -14.89
N GLY A 627 26.21 -36.35 -14.63
CA GLY A 627 25.06 -36.45 -13.73
C GLY A 627 23.79 -37.01 -14.38
N LEU A 628 23.84 -37.37 -15.67
CA LEU A 628 22.66 -37.78 -16.42
C LEU A 628 21.98 -39.03 -15.82
N PRO A 629 20.66 -39.02 -15.56
CA PRO A 629 19.94 -40.20 -15.11
C PRO A 629 20.04 -41.37 -16.09
N LEU A 630 20.00 -42.61 -15.58
CA LEU A 630 20.15 -43.82 -16.41
C LEU A 630 19.12 -43.88 -17.55
N ALA A 631 17.87 -43.47 -17.28
CA ALA A 631 16.82 -43.42 -18.30
C ALA A 631 17.22 -42.56 -19.51
N TYR A 632 17.84 -41.40 -19.26
CA TYR A 632 18.33 -40.53 -20.31
C TYR A 632 19.57 -41.10 -21.01
N LYS A 633 20.48 -41.76 -20.28
CA LYS A 633 21.64 -42.44 -20.89
C LYS A 633 21.19 -43.53 -21.88
N VAL A 634 20.19 -44.32 -21.50
CA VAL A 634 19.55 -45.32 -22.37
C VAL A 634 18.88 -44.66 -23.57
N LYS A 635 18.13 -43.57 -23.34
CA LYS A 635 17.46 -42.81 -24.41
C LYS A 635 18.47 -42.21 -25.41
N PHE A 636 19.59 -41.66 -24.94
CA PHE A 636 20.70 -41.21 -25.78
C PHE A 636 21.23 -42.34 -26.66
N GLY A 637 21.55 -43.49 -26.08
CA GLY A 637 22.01 -44.67 -26.83
C GLY A 637 20.98 -45.15 -27.86
N TRP A 638 19.69 -45.14 -27.50
CA TRP A 638 18.61 -45.46 -28.42
C TRP A 638 18.52 -44.45 -29.58
N CYS A 639 18.58 -43.14 -29.30
CA CYS A 639 18.57 -42.10 -30.33
C CYS A 639 19.75 -42.26 -31.30
N MET A 640 20.95 -42.54 -30.78
CA MET A 640 22.14 -42.78 -31.59
C MET A 640 21.96 -43.99 -32.52
N LEU A 641 21.47 -45.12 -32.00
CA LEU A 641 21.26 -46.33 -32.78
C LEU A 641 20.12 -46.18 -33.80
N HIS A 642 18.98 -45.67 -33.37
CA HIS A 642 17.76 -45.60 -34.18
C HIS A 642 17.86 -44.53 -35.26
N TYR A 643 18.41 -43.35 -34.94
CA TYR A 643 18.55 -42.24 -35.88
C TYR A 643 19.94 -42.14 -36.52
N LYS A 644 20.82 -43.11 -36.27
CA LYS A 644 22.19 -43.17 -36.80
C LYS A 644 23.00 -41.90 -36.50
N MET A 645 22.84 -41.37 -35.29
CA MET A 645 23.55 -40.18 -34.83
C MET A 645 24.82 -40.56 -34.07
N SER A 646 25.91 -39.86 -34.36
CA SER A 646 27.14 -39.96 -33.59
C SER A 646 27.00 -39.18 -32.26
N PHE A 647 27.89 -39.44 -31.31
CA PHE A 647 27.95 -38.63 -30.10
C PHE A 647 28.37 -37.18 -30.42
N GLU A 648 29.24 -37.01 -31.41
CA GLU A 648 29.69 -35.71 -31.90
C GLU A 648 28.54 -34.89 -32.49
N ASP A 649 27.61 -35.53 -33.22
CA ASP A 649 26.38 -34.88 -33.72
C ASP A 649 25.54 -34.33 -32.54
N GLY A 650 25.44 -35.11 -31.46
CA GLY A 650 24.76 -34.70 -30.24
C GLY A 650 25.44 -33.51 -29.55
N VAL A 651 26.78 -33.51 -29.48
CA VAL A 651 27.57 -32.39 -28.94
C VAL A 651 27.39 -31.14 -29.79
N ALA A 652 27.38 -31.26 -31.12
CA ALA A 652 27.17 -30.15 -32.03
C ALA A 652 25.77 -29.53 -31.85
N LEU A 653 24.72 -30.36 -31.77
CA LEU A 653 23.36 -29.90 -31.50
C LEU A 653 23.23 -29.26 -30.12
N TYR A 654 23.86 -29.83 -29.10
CA TYR A 654 23.91 -29.25 -27.77
C TYR A 654 24.58 -27.87 -27.80
N GLY A 655 25.73 -27.78 -28.46
CA GLY A 655 26.45 -26.52 -28.69
C GLY A 655 25.59 -25.48 -29.40
N LYS A 656 24.80 -25.87 -30.41
CA LYS A 656 23.96 -24.93 -31.17
C LYS A 656 22.69 -24.49 -30.41
N TYR A 657 22.00 -25.41 -29.76
CA TYR A 657 20.66 -25.17 -29.23
C TYR A 657 20.60 -24.91 -27.73
N VAL A 658 21.56 -25.44 -26.96
CA VAL A 658 21.55 -25.34 -25.49
C VAL A 658 22.69 -24.44 -25.00
N GLY A 659 23.94 -24.77 -25.32
CA GLY A 659 25.10 -24.07 -24.77
C GLY A 659 25.43 -22.74 -25.47
N ASN A 660 25.48 -22.74 -26.80
CA ASN A 660 25.89 -21.62 -27.67
C ASN A 660 27.28 -21.01 -27.35
N TRP A 661 28.24 -21.81 -26.86
CA TRP A 661 29.59 -21.35 -26.53
C TRP A 661 30.38 -21.09 -27.82
N GLY A 662 30.87 -19.85 -28.00
CA GLY A 662 31.62 -19.42 -29.20
C GLY A 662 30.75 -18.95 -30.38
N GLY A 663 29.42 -18.93 -30.24
CA GLY A 663 28.49 -18.35 -31.21
C GLY A 663 28.17 -16.88 -30.93
N GLU A 664 27.30 -16.28 -31.75
CA GLU A 664 26.76 -14.94 -31.49
C GLU A 664 25.88 -14.94 -30.23
N ALA A 665 25.83 -13.80 -29.53
CA ALA A 665 24.97 -13.61 -28.37
C ALA A 665 23.51 -13.98 -28.70
N THR A 666 22.90 -14.83 -27.88
CA THR A 666 21.53 -15.27 -28.13
C THR A 666 20.55 -14.15 -27.80
N ARG A 667 19.61 -13.91 -28.73
CA ARG A 667 18.50 -13.00 -28.55
C ARG A 667 17.20 -13.76 -28.30
N TRP A 668 16.61 -13.57 -27.13
CA TRP A 668 15.32 -14.15 -26.76
C TRP A 668 14.22 -13.10 -26.90
N ARG A 669 13.15 -13.42 -27.63
CA ARG A 669 11.94 -12.57 -27.69
C ARG A 669 10.74 -13.33 -27.18
N PHE A 670 9.96 -12.69 -26.31
CA PHE A 670 8.71 -13.17 -25.77
C PHE A 670 7.59 -12.25 -26.28
N ASP A 671 6.58 -12.81 -26.93
CA ASP A 671 5.42 -12.07 -27.43
C ASP A 671 4.17 -12.56 -26.69
N ALA A 672 3.57 -11.71 -25.87
CA ALA A 672 2.29 -11.95 -25.21
C ALA A 672 1.17 -11.82 -26.27
N VAL A 673 0.36 -12.87 -26.41
CA VAL A 673 -0.69 -12.95 -27.43
C VAL A 673 -2.06 -13.07 -26.79
N GLN A 674 -2.94 -12.15 -27.14
CA GLN A 674 -4.34 -12.12 -26.73
C GLN A 674 -5.21 -12.13 -28.00
N ASP A 675 -6.14 -13.08 -28.09
CA ASP A 675 -7.08 -13.20 -29.22
C ASP A 675 -6.40 -13.22 -30.61
N GLY A 676 -5.20 -13.80 -30.66
CA GLY A 676 -4.38 -13.92 -31.87
C GLY A 676 -3.46 -12.74 -32.17
N THR A 677 -3.58 -11.62 -31.46
CA THR A 677 -2.76 -10.41 -31.64
C THR A 677 -1.67 -10.30 -30.58
N VAL A 678 -0.48 -9.85 -30.97
CA VAL A 678 0.60 -9.53 -30.01
C VAL A 678 0.25 -8.23 -29.30
N VAL A 679 0.04 -8.30 -27.99
CA VAL A 679 -0.32 -7.14 -27.14
C VAL A 679 0.89 -6.54 -26.42
N ARG A 680 1.95 -7.33 -26.23
CA ARG A 680 3.20 -6.88 -25.60
C ARG A 680 4.36 -7.79 -26.02
N SER A 681 5.55 -7.21 -26.12
CA SER A 681 6.79 -7.97 -26.39
C SER A 681 7.89 -7.59 -25.41
N VAL A 682 8.72 -8.56 -25.04
CA VAL A 682 9.95 -8.38 -24.26
C VAL A 682 11.10 -9.05 -24.99
N THR A 683 12.24 -8.37 -25.06
CA THR A 683 13.48 -8.91 -25.63
C THR A 683 14.54 -8.99 -24.54
N LEU A 684 15.20 -10.14 -24.43
CA LEU A 684 16.28 -10.40 -23.48
C LEU A 684 17.51 -10.88 -24.24
N CYS A 685 18.61 -10.15 -24.11
CA CYS A 685 19.89 -10.51 -24.70
C CYS A 685 21.04 -9.75 -24.00
N PRO A 686 22.28 -10.24 -24.13
CA PRO A 686 23.45 -9.49 -23.70
C PRO A 686 23.42 -8.06 -24.25
N SER A 687 23.51 -7.11 -23.32
CA SER A 687 23.32 -5.69 -23.57
C SER A 687 24.61 -4.91 -23.29
N ALA A 688 24.81 -3.79 -23.97
CA ALA A 688 26.04 -2.99 -23.91
C ALA A 688 25.83 -1.54 -23.44
N LYS A 689 24.58 -1.12 -23.24
CA LYS A 689 24.23 0.26 -22.87
C LYS A 689 23.21 0.27 -21.76
N LEU A 690 23.29 1.32 -20.94
CA LEU A 690 22.34 1.57 -19.87
C LEU A 690 21.60 2.87 -20.14
N HIS A 691 20.36 2.94 -19.68
CA HIS A 691 19.56 4.16 -19.68
C HIS A 691 18.74 4.28 -18.40
N LEU A 692 18.32 5.51 -18.08
CA LEU A 692 17.44 5.78 -16.96
C LEU A 692 15.99 5.73 -17.44
N GLU A 693 15.16 5.00 -16.71
CA GLU A 693 13.72 5.21 -16.68
C GLU A 693 13.40 6.00 -15.41
N VAL A 694 12.81 7.19 -15.59
CA VAL A 694 12.35 8.03 -14.48
C VAL A 694 10.84 8.19 -14.60
N LYS A 695 10.10 7.58 -13.68
CA LYS A 695 8.64 7.70 -13.58
C LYS A 695 8.30 8.66 -12.45
N VAL A 696 7.35 9.55 -12.73
CA VAL A 696 6.84 10.48 -11.73
C VAL A 696 5.35 10.27 -11.56
N SER A 697 4.85 10.41 -10.33
CA SER A 697 3.41 10.25 -10.08
C SER A 697 2.58 11.29 -10.82
N ARG A 698 3.15 12.50 -11.04
CA ARG A 698 2.59 13.56 -11.87
C ARG A 698 3.61 14.67 -12.11
N THR A 699 3.37 15.51 -13.11
CA THR A 699 4.19 16.67 -13.46
C THR A 699 3.54 18.01 -13.11
N THR A 700 2.23 18.05 -12.85
CA THR A 700 1.55 19.22 -12.32
C THR A 700 1.37 19.07 -10.81
N LEU A 701 1.90 20.02 -10.04
CA LEU A 701 1.79 20.09 -8.59
C LEU A 701 0.94 21.29 -8.19
N ARG A 702 0.16 21.14 -7.12
CA ARG A 702 -0.75 22.17 -6.62
C ARG A 702 -0.25 22.75 -5.31
N GLU A 703 0.25 23.97 -5.36
CA GLU A 703 0.62 24.75 -4.19
C GLU A 703 -0.64 25.38 -3.58
N GLN A 704 -1.05 24.90 -2.41
CA GLN A 704 -2.22 25.36 -1.66
C GLN A 704 -1.80 25.83 -0.25
N ASP A 705 -2.69 25.74 0.73
CA ASP A 705 -2.45 25.99 2.16
C ASP A 705 -1.56 24.93 2.85
N THR A 706 -1.01 24.01 2.05
CA THR A 706 0.01 23.04 2.38
C THR A 706 0.86 22.79 1.13
N TYR A 707 2.07 22.25 1.31
CA TYR A 707 2.88 21.86 0.17
C TYR A 707 2.35 20.58 -0.47
N ASP A 708 2.74 20.39 -1.71
CA ASP A 708 2.41 19.22 -2.50
C ASP A 708 3.67 18.47 -2.92
N MET A 709 3.53 17.17 -3.25
CA MET A 709 4.68 16.33 -3.64
C MET A 709 4.40 15.43 -4.83
N ALA A 710 5.40 15.22 -5.68
CA ALA A 710 5.46 14.12 -6.64
C ALA A 710 6.48 13.07 -6.18
N ALA A 711 6.10 11.80 -6.28
CA ALA A 711 7.05 10.70 -6.15
C ALA A 711 7.86 10.57 -7.44
N VAL A 712 9.16 10.33 -7.31
CA VAL A 712 10.10 10.11 -8.42
C VAL A 712 10.72 8.73 -8.25
N ARG A 713 10.34 7.80 -9.13
CA ARG A 713 10.80 6.42 -9.20
C ARG A 713 11.85 6.28 -10.30
N VAL A 714 13.04 5.80 -9.96
CA VAL A 714 14.17 5.70 -10.89
C VAL A 714 14.58 4.25 -11.04
N ARG A 715 14.73 3.79 -12.27
CA ARG A 715 15.31 2.49 -12.62
C ARG A 715 16.41 2.66 -13.67
N ILE A 716 17.49 1.91 -13.52
CA ILE A 716 18.53 1.74 -14.53
C ILE A 716 18.20 0.49 -15.32
N LEU A 717 17.98 0.67 -16.62
CA LEU A 717 17.60 -0.39 -17.55
C LEU A 717 18.68 -0.59 -18.61
N ASP A 718 18.77 -1.79 -19.17
CA ASP A 718 19.55 -2.07 -20.38
C ASP A 718 18.92 -1.46 -21.64
N GLU A 719 19.56 -1.52 -22.81
CA GLU A 719 18.97 -0.99 -24.05
C GLU A 719 17.64 -1.64 -24.50
N ASN A 720 17.28 -2.78 -23.93
CA ASN A 720 16.03 -3.50 -24.23
C ASN A 720 14.91 -3.22 -23.21
N GLY A 721 15.17 -2.37 -22.20
CA GLY A 721 14.21 -2.01 -21.17
C GLY A 721 14.14 -3.02 -20.00
N THR A 722 15.12 -3.90 -19.87
CA THR A 722 15.23 -4.85 -18.75
C THR A 722 15.94 -4.17 -17.57
N PRO A 723 15.45 -4.30 -16.33
CA PRO A 723 16.18 -3.82 -15.16
C PRO A 723 17.59 -4.38 -15.10
N ALA A 724 18.58 -3.52 -14.85
CA ALA A 724 19.98 -3.88 -14.70
C ALA A 724 20.36 -3.92 -13.21
N PRO A 725 20.09 -5.03 -12.48
CA PRO A 725 20.20 -5.07 -11.02
C PRO A 725 21.61 -4.85 -10.48
N TYR A 726 22.64 -5.14 -11.29
CA TYR A 726 24.04 -4.96 -10.90
C TYR A 726 24.57 -3.55 -11.20
N ALA A 727 23.79 -2.69 -11.86
CA ALA A 727 24.14 -1.30 -12.10
C ALA A 727 23.88 -0.44 -10.85
N GLN A 728 24.63 -0.71 -9.77
CA GLN A 728 24.49 -0.01 -8.48
C GLN A 728 25.24 1.33 -8.48
N PHE A 729 24.85 2.22 -9.39
CA PHE A 729 25.49 3.51 -9.55
C PHE A 729 24.93 4.58 -8.61
N PRO A 730 25.73 5.62 -8.28
CA PRO A 730 25.20 6.82 -7.67
C PRO A 730 24.31 7.55 -8.68
N VAL A 731 23.06 7.79 -8.29
CA VAL A 731 22.08 8.61 -9.00
C VAL A 731 22.07 9.98 -8.37
N GLN A 732 22.25 11.02 -9.18
CA GLN A 732 22.25 12.41 -8.76
C GLN A 732 20.92 13.07 -9.14
N PHE A 733 20.39 13.87 -8.23
CA PHE A 733 19.18 14.67 -8.40
C PHE A 733 19.52 16.15 -8.27
N ALA A 734 19.27 16.91 -9.32
CA ALA A 734 19.39 18.36 -9.31
C ALA A 734 18.03 19.00 -9.61
N VAL A 735 17.61 19.92 -8.74
CA VAL A 735 16.34 20.63 -8.87
C VAL A 735 16.60 22.11 -9.06
N GLU A 736 15.96 22.69 -10.06
CA GLU A 736 15.93 24.13 -10.34
C GLU A 736 14.48 24.63 -10.36
N GLY A 737 14.26 25.90 -10.01
CA GLY A 737 12.95 26.54 -10.09
C GLY A 737 12.11 26.41 -8.81
N SER A 738 10.80 26.29 -8.98
CA SER A 738 9.80 26.48 -7.91
C SER A 738 9.47 25.20 -7.13
N ALA A 739 10.46 24.34 -6.91
CA ALA A 739 10.32 23.11 -6.13
C ALA A 739 11.63 22.77 -5.41
N ALA A 740 11.56 21.87 -4.42
CA ALA A 740 12.69 21.39 -3.64
C ALA A 740 12.75 19.86 -3.65
N LEU A 741 13.98 19.34 -3.62
CA LEU A 741 14.25 17.93 -3.42
C LEU A 741 14.00 17.52 -1.97
N VAL A 742 13.46 16.31 -1.77
CA VAL A 742 13.33 15.66 -0.45
C VAL A 742 14.32 14.50 -0.36
N GLY A 743 15.13 14.48 0.70
CA GLY A 743 16.23 13.54 0.84
C GLY A 743 17.55 14.02 0.18
N PRO A 744 18.54 13.14 0.03
CA PRO A 744 19.88 13.51 -0.43
C PRO A 744 19.93 13.80 -1.93
N GLN A 745 20.83 14.70 -2.33
CA GLN A 745 21.12 14.98 -3.75
C GLN A 745 21.74 13.79 -4.49
N THR A 746 22.31 12.82 -3.77
CA THR A 746 22.85 11.59 -4.35
C THR A 746 22.33 10.39 -3.57
N ALA A 747 21.76 9.43 -4.29
CA ALA A 747 21.33 8.14 -3.75
C ALA A 747 21.95 6.99 -4.55
N VAL A 748 22.04 5.79 -3.98
CA VAL A 748 22.53 4.61 -4.69
C VAL A 748 21.35 3.90 -5.35
N ALA A 749 21.54 3.46 -6.60
CA ALA A 749 20.60 2.60 -7.32
C ALA A 749 20.71 1.15 -6.84
N GLU A 750 20.25 0.83 -5.63
CA GLU A 750 20.27 -0.53 -5.08
C GLU A 750 19.43 -1.47 -5.97
N GLY A 751 20.07 -2.49 -6.55
CA GLY A 751 19.38 -3.34 -7.53
C GLY A 751 19.01 -2.59 -8.82
N GLY A 752 19.76 -1.54 -9.17
CA GLY A 752 19.45 -0.67 -10.30
C GLY A 752 18.24 0.24 -10.04
N MET A 753 17.75 0.35 -8.80
CA MET A 753 16.55 1.11 -8.46
C MET A 753 16.79 2.11 -7.33
N THR A 754 16.17 3.27 -7.39
CA THR A 754 16.16 4.28 -6.32
C THR A 754 15.00 5.26 -6.53
N GLY A 755 14.94 6.33 -5.73
CA GLY A 755 13.95 7.37 -5.91
C GLY A 755 14.16 8.59 -5.02
N THR A 756 13.26 9.55 -5.17
CA THR A 756 13.18 10.77 -4.37
C THR A 756 11.77 11.35 -4.44
N TYR A 757 11.54 12.50 -3.81
CA TYR A 757 10.30 13.26 -3.91
C TYR A 757 10.61 14.71 -4.28
N LEU A 758 9.75 15.30 -5.10
CA LEU A 758 9.81 16.71 -5.45
C LEU A 758 8.67 17.45 -4.75
N ARG A 759 9.01 18.42 -3.90
CA ARG A 759 8.08 19.17 -3.05
C ARG A 759 7.92 20.61 -3.53
N THR A 760 6.71 21.16 -3.52
CA THR A 760 6.48 22.58 -3.80
C THR A 760 6.98 23.49 -2.67
N VAL A 761 7.29 24.76 -2.97
CA VAL A 761 8.00 25.67 -2.03
C VAL A 761 7.25 26.98 -1.72
N GLY A 762 5.94 27.03 -1.96
CA GLY A 762 5.09 28.19 -1.66
C GLY A 762 4.88 29.16 -2.83
N THR A 763 5.49 28.89 -3.99
CA THR A 763 5.44 29.74 -5.18
C THR A 763 4.98 28.96 -6.41
N ALA A 764 4.09 29.56 -7.21
CA ALA A 764 3.79 29.08 -8.55
C ALA A 764 4.99 29.23 -9.48
N GLY A 765 5.05 28.42 -10.53
CA GLY A 765 6.06 28.54 -11.58
C GLY A 765 6.40 27.20 -12.20
N GLU A 766 7.61 27.10 -12.71
CA GLU A 766 8.15 25.85 -13.24
C GLU A 766 9.27 25.32 -12.34
N ALA A 767 9.43 24.01 -12.32
CA ALA A 767 10.62 23.36 -11.79
C ALA A 767 11.18 22.35 -12.79
N LEU A 768 12.51 22.20 -12.80
CA LEU A 768 13.21 21.20 -13.58
C LEU A 768 13.91 20.23 -12.63
N LEU A 769 13.64 18.94 -12.80
CA LEU A 769 14.38 17.88 -12.14
C LEU A 769 15.29 17.22 -13.18
N THR A 770 16.60 17.29 -12.94
CA THR A 770 17.59 16.53 -13.70
C THR A 770 18.03 15.32 -12.89
N VAL A 771 17.85 14.13 -13.45
CA VAL A 771 18.31 12.85 -12.89
C VAL A 771 19.44 12.33 -13.75
N SER A 772 20.58 12.00 -13.14
CA SER A 772 21.74 11.48 -13.86
C SER A 772 22.40 10.33 -13.12
N ALA A 773 23.02 9.42 -13.88
CA ALA A 773 23.83 8.33 -13.35
C ALA A 773 24.98 8.02 -14.33
N PRO A 774 26.13 7.54 -13.85
CA PRO A 774 27.21 7.02 -14.69
C PRO A 774 26.70 6.08 -15.81
N GLN A 775 27.30 6.16 -16.99
CA GLN A 775 27.00 5.32 -18.17
C GLN A 775 25.59 5.48 -18.76
N THR A 776 24.79 6.42 -18.28
CA THR A 776 23.46 6.74 -18.81
C THR A 776 23.40 8.17 -19.35
N GLN A 777 22.41 8.46 -20.18
CA GLN A 777 22.07 9.86 -20.49
C GLN A 777 21.20 10.43 -19.36
N PRO A 778 21.44 11.69 -18.93
CA PRO A 778 20.55 12.35 -17.98
C PRO A 778 19.13 12.47 -18.49
N VAL A 779 18.16 12.36 -17.58
CA VAL A 779 16.73 12.60 -17.85
C VAL A 779 16.34 13.91 -17.18
N VAL A 780 15.75 14.82 -17.95
CA VAL A 780 15.24 16.11 -17.45
C VAL A 780 13.73 16.11 -17.52
N LEU A 781 13.09 16.34 -16.38
CA LEU A 781 11.64 16.39 -16.23
C LEU A 781 11.22 17.81 -15.86
N ARG A 782 10.16 18.29 -16.52
CA ARG A 782 9.56 19.60 -16.26
C ARG A 782 8.30 19.44 -15.44
N PHE A 783 8.18 20.27 -14.42
CA PHE A 783 7.03 20.35 -13.55
C PHE A 783 6.40 21.73 -13.64
N THR A 784 5.08 21.76 -13.59
CA THR A 784 4.29 22.98 -13.46
C THR A 784 3.73 23.05 -12.06
N ILE A 785 3.98 24.16 -11.37
CA ILE A 785 3.45 24.42 -10.03
C ILE A 785 2.37 25.48 -10.18
N GLU A 786 1.14 25.06 -9.98
CA GLU A 786 -0.03 25.92 -9.94
C GLU A 786 -0.23 26.37 -8.50
N LYS A 787 -0.43 27.66 -8.26
CA LYS A 787 -0.79 28.17 -6.94
C LYS A 787 -2.27 28.48 -6.93
N GLU A 788 -2.98 27.86 -6.00
CA GLU A 788 -4.37 28.16 -5.71
C GLU A 788 -4.41 29.04 -4.47
N ASP A 789 -5.14 30.15 -4.53
CA ASP A 789 -5.36 30.97 -3.35
C ASP A 789 -6.24 30.20 -2.36
N ALA A 790 -5.96 30.36 -1.06
CA ALA A 790 -6.76 29.78 0.01
C ALA A 790 -8.25 30.09 -0.19
N VAL A 791 -9.05 29.08 -0.53
CA VAL A 791 -10.51 29.22 -0.58
C VAL A 791 -11.09 28.75 0.74
N TRP A 792 -12.02 29.53 1.29
CA TRP A 792 -12.79 29.13 2.45
C TRP A 792 -13.72 27.98 2.05
N ASN A 793 -13.49 26.78 2.59
CA ASN A 793 -14.35 25.62 2.40
C ASN A 793 -15.44 25.49 3.48
#